data_AF-A0A0S7Z044-F1
#
_entry.id   AF-A0A0S7Z044-F1
#
_cell.length_a   1.000
_cell.length_b   1.000
_cell.length_c   1.000
_cell.angle_alpha   90.00
_cell.angle_beta   90.00
_cell.angle_gamma   90.00
#
_symmetry.space_group_name_H-M   'P 1'
#
loop_
_entity.id
_entity.type
_entity.pdbx_description
1 polymer ?
#
loop_
_entity_poly.entity_id
_entity_poly.type
_entity_poly.pdbx_seq_one_letter_code
_entity_poly.pdbx_strand_id
1 'polypeptide(L)'
;MSPSATRASRVAGGVRRPSGSGLRLVGAVACMVLAGACSSSPTEVVPVPVEVLIAGGDSQYGTTGQTLPTALHVVVQSLSTELPARGRNVTWSVEAGDASITGSALVVTDSTGSARATVRLGTTTGEVTVRATVEGEGGPSVDFRLYVVDRPVLDPLPVTSAAPGSSLTLTGQNFSPDATQNVVLFSGIRGEVTAASTTSLTVTVPACLPERSVAVRAQLGALASTSRSLAIEAGGEVTSLGVGEVVDAADAEGITCYTVPGDGTAEYVVVAQAASSVGAATHPVTLFGLGSAGPVAARFEPDLQAARQALPGVSAAREEGWWRARFVDAVRPEDDPQLLWDQRMRALERDLTAERRPGSEPGGSAPRATSSPAAVPSVGERRTFQVYRNPGDFVQVTAVAQYVGARAAFFVDEAAPAGGYTQQDLQYFSDQFDDAIHPTVNEAFGSESDLDGNERIIILLTPSVNALTPRGSGGFIAGFFFGLDLLPDQEGSNAAEVFYSVVPDPSGLYSDPRPKDVLLDVVPAVLGHEFQHMVNFNERVLGLGAEGNEAVWLSEALAQYAEELVARVYEERGDADGTERYRSGVRSRTRRYLSGPDTVSLIVSYGQGTLSERGAGFLFAMYLADRFGEDIVGRLTRTTRTGVANVEAETGTNWAPLLSDWWAASWLDGLGIATGALVYPTVDLRAFLGDPFPLNPDDAGGGDFTRSLSLRSSSAAYYIVRPAAGESTTLRLGGEGGGSSTVQAEARMRIMRVR
;
A
#
# COMPACT_ATOMS: atom_id res chain seq x y z
N MET A 1 -47.39 38.14 10.01
CA MET A 1 -48.21 39.11 9.25
C MET A 1 -47.24 40.00 8.47
N SER A 2 -47.43 40.14 7.17
CA SER A 2 -46.67 41.06 6.27
C SER A 2 -47.51 42.35 6.04
N PRO A 3 -46.98 43.48 5.50
CA PRO A 3 -46.37 43.66 4.15
C PRO A 3 -44.97 44.36 4.22
N SER A 4 -44.13 44.57 3.19
CA SER A 4 -44.15 44.55 1.70
C SER A 4 -44.49 45.87 0.95
N ALA A 5 -43.46 46.64 0.54
CA ALA A 5 -43.39 47.56 -0.62
C ALA A 5 -41.92 48.06 -0.81
N THR A 6 -41.28 48.37 -1.95
CA THR A 6 -41.49 48.18 -3.42
C THR A 6 -41.56 49.48 -4.28
N ARG A 7 -40.44 49.81 -4.94
CA ARG A 7 -40.22 50.72 -6.12
C ARG A 7 -40.61 52.22 -6.06
N ALA A 8 -39.65 53.05 -6.50
CA ALA A 8 -39.86 54.31 -7.22
C ALA A 8 -38.71 54.56 -8.24
N SER A 9 -38.82 55.54 -9.13
CA SER A 9 -37.75 55.89 -10.11
C SER A 9 -37.87 57.33 -10.65
N ARG A 10 -36.92 57.72 -11.53
CA ARG A 10 -37.01 58.70 -12.66
C ARG A 10 -36.48 60.16 -12.55
N VAL A 11 -35.79 60.57 -13.63
CA VAL A 11 -35.62 61.91 -14.26
C VAL A 11 -34.53 62.91 -13.75
N ALA A 12 -33.36 62.82 -14.38
CA ALA A 12 -32.58 63.82 -15.18
C ALA A 12 -32.45 65.34 -14.82
N GLY A 13 -31.24 65.90 -15.07
CA GLY A 13 -31.04 67.30 -15.51
C GLY A 13 -29.66 67.95 -15.28
N GLY A 14 -29.14 68.75 -16.24
CA GLY A 14 -28.32 69.97 -15.94
C GLY A 14 -26.80 70.01 -16.24
N VAL A 15 -26.40 70.41 -17.45
CA VAL A 15 -25.02 70.68 -17.94
C VAL A 15 -24.33 71.94 -17.36
N ARG A 16 -22.99 71.94 -17.15
CA ARG A 16 -22.06 73.08 -17.47
C ARG A 16 -20.54 72.73 -17.48
N ARG A 17 -19.72 73.56 -18.17
CA ARG A 17 -18.23 73.51 -18.32
C ARG A 17 -17.56 74.79 -17.74
N PRO A 18 -16.22 74.87 -17.55
CA PRO A 18 -15.23 75.31 -18.58
C PRO A 18 -13.93 74.41 -18.59
N SER A 19 -12.95 74.33 -19.52
CA SER A 19 -12.16 75.23 -20.42
C SER A 19 -11.27 76.27 -19.71
N GLY A 20 -10.00 76.57 -20.05
CA GLY A 20 -9.03 76.15 -21.10
C GLY A 20 -7.88 77.21 -21.20
N SER A 21 -6.76 77.14 -21.94
CA SER A 21 -6.07 76.12 -22.76
C SER A 21 -4.68 76.64 -23.24
N GLY A 22 -3.59 75.84 -23.27
CA GLY A 22 -2.26 76.21 -23.84
C GLY A 22 -1.14 75.20 -23.46
N LEU A 23 -0.02 75.00 -24.17
CA LEU A 23 0.60 75.74 -25.29
C LEU A 23 1.22 74.77 -26.35
N ARG A 24 1.81 75.29 -27.44
CA ARG A 24 2.58 74.59 -28.49
C ARG A 24 3.90 75.36 -28.75
N LEU A 25 4.90 74.93 -29.54
CA LEU A 25 5.10 73.77 -30.44
C LEU A 25 6.62 73.51 -30.60
N VAL A 26 7.05 72.28 -30.92
CA VAL A 26 8.06 71.87 -31.96
C VAL A 26 8.39 70.39 -31.74
N GLY A 27 8.68 69.62 -32.81
CA GLY A 27 8.93 68.18 -32.75
C GLY A 27 10.16 67.73 -33.54
N ALA A 28 10.52 66.46 -33.35
CA ALA A 28 11.51 65.73 -34.14
C ALA A 28 10.96 64.31 -34.44
N VAL A 29 11.35 63.74 -35.58
CA VAL A 29 10.88 62.42 -36.05
C VAL A 29 11.91 61.35 -35.70
N ALA A 30 11.46 60.24 -35.11
CA ALA A 30 12.23 59.00 -34.95
C ALA A 30 11.29 57.78 -35.05
N CYS A 31 11.83 56.63 -35.47
CA CYS A 31 11.06 55.48 -35.93
C CYS A 31 10.21 54.79 -34.85
N MET A 32 9.10 54.17 -35.28
CA MET A 32 8.44 53.11 -34.53
C MET A 32 9.35 51.88 -34.42
N VAL A 33 9.40 51.28 -33.23
CA VAL A 33 9.70 49.86 -33.04
C VAL A 33 8.58 49.29 -32.18
N LEU A 34 7.79 48.37 -32.74
CA LEU A 34 6.69 47.73 -32.02
C LEU A 34 7.22 46.56 -31.18
N ALA A 35 7.57 46.83 -29.93
CA ALA A 35 7.77 45.79 -28.94
C ALA A 35 6.40 45.26 -28.47
N GLY A 36 5.91 44.20 -29.11
CA GLY A 36 4.72 43.49 -28.68
C GLY A 36 4.99 42.69 -27.40
N ALA A 37 4.65 43.26 -26.24
CA ALA A 37 4.77 42.57 -24.97
C ALA A 37 3.64 41.53 -24.80
N CYS A 38 3.94 40.26 -25.07
CA CYS A 38 3.03 39.16 -24.74
C CYS A 38 2.96 38.98 -23.23
N SER A 39 1.91 39.50 -22.59
CA SER A 39 1.61 39.20 -21.19
C SER A 39 0.94 37.82 -21.09
N SER A 40 1.76 36.76 -21.03
CA SER A 40 1.30 35.46 -20.54
C SER A 40 1.00 35.60 -19.04
N SER A 41 -0.29 35.73 -18.68
CA SER A 41 -0.70 35.48 -17.30
C SER A 41 -0.22 34.09 -16.90
N PRO A 42 0.42 33.92 -15.72
CA PRO A 42 0.74 32.58 -15.25
C PRO A 42 -0.57 31.80 -15.11
N THR A 43 -0.59 30.55 -15.58
CA THR A 43 -1.70 29.64 -15.31
C THR A 43 -1.84 29.51 -13.80
N GLU A 44 -2.98 29.94 -13.25
CA GLU A 44 -3.30 29.72 -11.85
C GLU A 44 -3.55 28.22 -11.66
N VAL A 45 -2.53 27.52 -11.17
CA VAL A 45 -2.61 26.10 -10.83
C VAL A 45 -3.49 25.99 -9.61
N VAL A 46 -4.78 25.70 -9.81
CA VAL A 46 -5.68 25.32 -8.74
C VAL A 46 -5.10 24.06 -8.09
N PRO A 47 -4.71 24.09 -6.80
CA PRO A 47 -4.11 22.93 -6.17
C PRO A 47 -5.14 21.80 -6.13
N VAL A 48 -4.75 20.60 -6.58
CA VAL A 48 -5.56 19.39 -6.42
C VAL A 48 -5.96 19.27 -4.94
N PRO A 49 -7.25 19.16 -4.61
CA PRO A 49 -7.71 19.06 -3.22
C PRO A 49 -7.08 17.86 -2.52
N VAL A 50 -6.52 18.09 -1.33
CA VAL A 50 -5.86 17.07 -0.52
C VAL A 50 -6.48 16.98 0.86
N GLU A 51 -6.36 15.81 1.47
CA GLU A 51 -6.58 15.59 2.89
C GLU A 51 -5.26 15.25 3.59
N VAL A 52 -5.29 15.29 4.92
CA VAL A 52 -4.15 14.91 5.77
C VAL A 52 -4.64 13.95 6.85
N LEU A 53 -4.00 12.78 6.92
CA LEU A 53 -4.39 11.67 7.78
C LEU A 53 -3.30 11.36 8.80
N ILE A 54 -3.68 11.00 10.02
CA ILE A 54 -2.74 10.54 11.05
C ILE A 54 -2.25 9.14 10.67
N ALA A 55 -0.95 9.01 10.46
CA ALA A 55 -0.26 7.78 10.03
C ALA A 55 0.60 7.16 11.14
N GLY A 56 0.78 7.84 12.27
CA GLY A 56 1.43 7.31 13.46
C GLY A 56 1.78 8.37 14.51
N GLY A 57 2.01 7.95 15.75
CA GLY A 57 2.52 8.82 16.82
C GLY A 57 1.49 9.69 17.55
N ASP A 58 0.20 9.51 17.31
CA ASP A 58 -0.85 10.13 18.15
C ASP A 58 -1.01 9.43 19.51
N SER A 59 -1.68 10.09 20.46
CA SER A 59 -2.12 9.55 21.76
C SER A 59 -0.97 9.01 22.63
N GLN A 60 0.24 9.55 22.45
CA GLN A 60 1.44 9.17 23.20
C GLN A 60 1.46 9.75 24.62
N TYR A 61 2.02 8.97 25.55
CA TYR A 61 2.22 9.35 26.95
C TYR A 61 3.72 9.44 27.26
N GLY A 62 4.12 10.45 28.04
CA GLY A 62 5.50 10.61 28.50
C GLY A 62 5.62 11.44 29.78
N THR A 63 6.80 11.42 30.39
CA THR A 63 7.10 12.23 31.58
C THR A 63 7.63 13.62 31.19
N THR A 64 7.70 14.53 32.15
CA THR A 64 8.24 15.89 31.94
C THR A 64 9.68 15.85 31.37
N GLY A 65 9.96 16.73 30.41
CA GLY A 65 11.25 16.88 29.74
C GLY A 65 11.61 15.80 28.69
N GLN A 66 10.77 14.77 28.52
CA GLN A 66 10.99 13.62 27.63
C GLN A 66 10.82 14.01 26.14
N THR A 67 11.74 13.57 25.29
CA THR A 67 11.47 13.46 23.84
C THR A 67 10.65 12.20 23.59
N LEU A 68 9.52 12.31 22.90
CA LEU A 68 8.66 11.17 22.61
C LEU A 68 9.39 10.12 21.75
N PRO A 69 9.18 8.81 22.00
CA PRO A 69 9.89 7.75 21.29
C PRO A 69 9.45 7.61 19.84
N THR A 70 8.18 7.88 19.55
CA THR A 70 7.60 7.82 18.21
C THR A 70 7.41 9.23 17.67
N ALA A 71 7.85 9.49 16.45
CA ALA A 71 7.58 10.76 15.78
C ALA A 71 6.09 10.85 15.40
N LEU A 72 5.52 12.05 15.47
CA LEU A 72 4.22 12.31 14.84
C LEU A 72 4.39 12.11 13.33
N HIS A 73 3.45 11.43 12.69
CA HIS A 73 3.50 11.11 11.27
C HIS A 73 2.13 11.37 10.66
N VAL A 74 2.09 12.21 9.62
CA VAL A 74 0.93 12.37 8.75
C VAL A 74 1.23 11.89 7.34
N VAL A 75 0.19 11.47 6.63
CA VAL A 75 0.20 11.22 5.19
C VAL A 75 -0.79 12.18 4.54
N VAL A 76 -0.36 12.86 3.49
CA VAL A 76 -1.19 13.76 2.67
C VAL A 76 -1.50 13.04 1.37
N GLN A 77 -2.78 12.99 0.98
CA GLN A 77 -3.25 12.30 -0.23
C GLN A 77 -4.34 13.10 -0.95
N SER A 78 -4.60 12.78 -2.22
CA SER A 78 -5.67 13.42 -3.00
C SER A 78 -7.05 13.03 -2.49
N LEU A 79 -7.94 14.01 -2.30
CA LEU A 79 -9.34 13.78 -1.92
C LEU A 79 -10.19 13.10 -3.01
N SER A 80 -9.72 13.09 -4.26
CA SER A 80 -10.46 12.47 -5.39
C SER A 80 -10.02 11.05 -5.73
N THR A 81 -8.79 10.67 -5.36
CA THR A 81 -8.16 9.41 -5.79
C THR A 81 -7.43 8.64 -4.68
N GLU A 82 -7.35 9.15 -3.45
CA GLU A 82 -6.59 8.53 -2.34
C GLU A 82 -5.08 8.38 -2.63
N LEU A 83 -4.59 8.93 -3.76
CA LEU A 83 -3.19 8.79 -4.19
C LEU A 83 -2.26 9.74 -3.41
N PRO A 84 -1.07 9.29 -2.97
CA PRO A 84 -0.19 10.12 -2.14
C PRO A 84 0.26 11.44 -2.77
N ALA A 85 0.09 12.53 -2.04
CA ALA A 85 0.38 13.90 -2.49
C ALA A 85 1.79 14.34 -2.08
N ARG A 86 2.74 14.13 -3.00
CA ARG A 86 4.15 14.54 -2.89
C ARG A 86 4.34 16.06 -2.93
N GLY A 87 5.41 16.56 -2.30
CA GLY A 87 5.88 17.95 -2.44
C GLY A 87 5.05 18.99 -1.69
N ARG A 88 4.05 18.57 -0.91
CA ARG A 88 3.17 19.45 -0.13
C ARG A 88 3.88 19.92 1.13
N ASN A 89 3.72 21.20 1.48
CA ASN A 89 4.25 21.76 2.71
C ASN A 89 3.38 21.37 3.91
N VAL A 90 3.96 20.79 4.97
CA VAL A 90 3.30 20.50 6.24
C VAL A 90 3.95 21.30 7.35
N THR A 91 3.17 22.17 7.97
CA THR A 91 3.60 23.02 9.11
C THR A 91 3.11 22.40 10.41
N TRP A 92 4.00 22.30 11.39
CA TRP A 92 3.76 21.70 12.70
C TRP A 92 3.79 22.77 13.80
N SER A 93 2.70 22.89 14.56
CA SER A 93 2.54 23.88 15.64
C SER A 93 2.08 23.23 16.94
N VAL A 94 2.56 23.75 18.08
CA VAL A 94 2.01 23.40 19.40
C VAL A 94 0.88 24.37 19.71
N GLU A 95 -0.35 23.88 19.66
CA GLU A 95 -1.57 24.67 19.85
C GLU A 95 -1.92 24.85 21.33
N ALA A 96 -1.61 23.83 22.15
CA ALA A 96 -1.87 23.82 23.58
C ALA A 96 -0.85 22.94 24.34
N GLY A 97 -0.70 23.23 25.64
CA GLY A 97 0.20 22.49 26.54
C GLY A 97 1.66 22.94 26.49
N ASP A 98 2.50 22.26 27.26
CA ASP A 98 3.93 22.56 27.44
C ASP A 98 4.78 21.55 26.66
N ALA A 99 5.15 21.90 25.42
CA ALA A 99 5.94 21.05 24.52
C ALA A 99 6.66 21.88 23.43
N SER A 100 7.50 21.21 22.63
CA SER A 100 8.23 21.81 21.51
C SER A 100 8.45 20.82 20.36
N ILE A 101 8.35 21.30 19.12
CA ILE A 101 8.82 20.56 17.93
C ILE A 101 10.36 20.56 17.94
N THR A 102 10.98 19.40 17.71
CA THR A 102 12.44 19.29 17.58
C THR A 102 12.84 19.19 16.11
N GLY A 103 13.60 20.16 15.60
CA GLY A 103 14.02 20.24 14.20
C GLY A 103 13.31 21.35 13.44
N SER A 104 12.97 21.13 12.18
CA SER A 104 12.15 22.06 11.39
C SER A 104 10.68 21.88 11.70
N ALA A 105 9.97 22.99 11.95
CA ALA A 105 8.51 23.01 12.02
C ALA A 105 7.84 22.94 10.64
N LEU A 106 8.60 23.14 9.55
CA LEU A 106 8.12 22.97 8.17
C LEU A 106 8.79 21.74 7.55
N VAL A 107 7.98 20.79 7.06
CA VAL A 107 8.40 19.53 6.46
C VAL A 107 7.68 19.37 5.12
N VAL A 108 8.40 18.97 4.06
CA VAL A 108 7.81 18.71 2.74
C VAL A 108 7.48 17.22 2.62
N THR A 109 6.32 16.87 2.05
CA THR A 109 5.95 15.47 1.85
C THR A 109 6.84 14.78 0.82
N ASP A 110 7.25 13.55 1.14
CA ASP A 110 8.00 12.69 0.23
C ASP A 110 7.08 12.06 -0.84
N SER A 111 7.61 11.14 -1.67
CA SER A 111 6.83 10.43 -2.69
C SER A 111 5.74 9.50 -2.14
N THR A 112 5.66 9.35 -0.81
CA THR A 112 4.68 8.54 -0.07
C THR A 112 3.59 9.42 0.56
N GLY A 113 3.62 10.74 0.31
CA GLY A 113 2.76 11.72 0.99
C GLY A 113 3.16 11.97 2.44
N SER A 114 4.22 11.33 2.95
CA SER A 114 4.55 11.36 4.38
C SER A 114 5.27 12.65 4.79
N ALA A 115 4.85 13.22 5.92
CA ALA A 115 5.61 14.20 6.69
C ALA A 115 5.67 13.77 8.16
N ARG A 116 6.79 14.01 8.84
CA ARG A 116 7.02 13.59 10.23
C ARG A 116 7.66 14.68 11.08
N ALA A 117 7.27 14.76 12.35
CA ALA A 117 7.86 15.67 13.34
C ALA A 117 8.08 14.98 14.70
N THR A 118 9.23 15.20 15.31
CA THR A 118 9.52 14.71 16.67
C THR A 118 9.18 15.79 17.70
N VAL A 119 8.54 15.40 18.80
CA VAL A 119 8.11 16.31 19.87
C VAL A 119 8.89 16.05 21.14
N ARG A 120 9.26 17.12 21.83
CA ARG A 120 9.78 17.09 23.20
C ARG A 120 8.78 17.73 24.16
N LEU A 121 8.35 16.96 25.15
CA LEU A 121 7.48 17.38 26.24
C LEU A 121 8.23 18.34 27.19
N GLY A 122 7.51 19.33 27.70
CA GLY A 122 8.01 20.37 28.59
C GLY A 122 7.99 19.98 30.07
N THR A 123 7.91 20.95 30.97
CA THR A 123 8.04 20.74 32.43
C THR A 123 6.71 20.60 33.18
N THR A 124 5.58 20.87 32.52
CA THR A 124 4.23 20.89 33.11
C THR A 124 3.45 19.64 32.71
N THR A 125 2.77 18.99 33.67
CA THR A 125 1.87 17.87 33.39
C THR A 125 0.51 18.33 32.82
N GLY A 126 -0.08 17.54 31.94
CA GLY A 126 -1.33 17.86 31.24
C GLY A 126 -1.39 17.32 29.81
N GLU A 127 -2.48 17.65 29.11
CA GLU A 127 -2.62 17.41 27.67
C GLU A 127 -1.86 18.46 26.86
N VAL A 128 -1.27 18.02 25.76
CA VAL A 128 -0.56 18.80 24.75
C VAL A 128 -1.25 18.54 23.41
N THR A 129 -1.53 19.61 22.66
CA THR A 129 -2.11 19.51 21.31
C THR A 129 -1.10 19.99 20.28
N VAL A 130 -0.77 19.14 19.31
CA VAL A 130 0.14 19.49 18.21
C VAL A 130 -0.59 19.36 16.89
N ARG A 131 -0.70 20.45 16.13
CA ARG A 131 -1.35 20.45 14.81
C ARG A 131 -0.35 20.21 13.70
N ALA A 132 -0.73 19.41 12.72
CA ALA A 132 -0.11 19.38 11.40
C ALA A 132 -1.06 20.06 10.41
N THR A 133 -0.59 21.07 9.67
CA THR A 133 -1.38 21.84 8.69
C THR A 133 -0.72 21.82 7.31
N VAL A 134 -1.47 21.43 6.28
CA VAL A 134 -1.02 21.40 4.88
C VAL A 134 -1.12 22.79 4.26
N GLU A 135 -0.09 23.20 3.53
CA GLU A 135 0.05 24.44 2.74
C GLU A 135 -0.08 25.79 3.49
N GLY A 136 -0.51 25.81 4.75
CA GLY A 136 -0.46 26.98 5.63
C GLY A 136 -1.79 27.27 6.32
N GLU A 137 -1.95 28.48 6.87
CA GLU A 137 -3.17 28.87 7.59
C GLU A 137 -4.43 28.69 6.72
N GLY A 138 -5.39 27.90 7.21
CA GLY A 138 -6.65 27.61 6.52
C GLY A 138 -6.63 26.38 5.61
N GLY A 139 -5.48 25.73 5.42
CA GLY A 139 -5.40 24.44 4.73
C GLY A 139 -5.84 23.24 5.60
N PRO A 140 -5.93 22.04 5.01
CA PRO A 140 -6.27 20.80 5.73
C PRO A 140 -5.36 20.55 6.93
N SER A 141 -5.92 20.13 8.07
CA SER A 141 -5.16 19.90 9.29
C SER A 141 -5.70 18.75 10.15
N VAL A 142 -4.79 18.16 10.95
CA VAL A 142 -5.10 17.19 12.00
C VAL A 142 -4.38 17.56 13.30
N ASP A 143 -5.06 17.32 14.42
CA ASP A 143 -4.56 17.60 15.77
C ASP A 143 -4.17 16.30 16.47
N PHE A 144 -2.90 16.19 16.84
CA PHE A 144 -2.36 15.12 17.68
C PHE A 144 -2.54 15.47 19.16
N ARG A 145 -2.95 14.49 19.97
CA ARG A 145 -3.07 14.61 21.43
C ARG A 145 -1.95 13.85 22.11
N LEU A 146 -1.23 14.51 23.00
CA LEU A 146 -0.07 13.96 23.70
C LEU A 146 -0.21 14.25 25.20
N TYR A 147 0.23 13.34 26.07
CA TYR A 147 -0.07 13.42 27.49
C TYR A 147 1.21 13.43 28.34
N VAL A 148 1.46 14.55 29.01
CA VAL A 148 2.56 14.71 29.97
C VAL A 148 2.06 14.28 31.35
N VAL A 149 2.46 13.10 31.83
CA VAL A 149 1.91 12.49 33.05
C VAL A 149 2.99 11.98 33.99
N ASP A 150 2.67 11.98 35.29
CA ASP A 150 3.42 11.24 36.29
C ASP A 150 3.09 9.73 36.21
N ARG A 151 3.98 8.89 36.75
CA ARG A 151 3.74 7.44 36.78
C ARG A 151 2.59 7.11 37.74
N PRO A 152 1.57 6.33 37.32
CA PRO A 152 0.49 5.90 38.19
C PRO A 152 1.00 4.99 39.32
N VAL A 153 0.45 5.18 40.51
CA VAL A 153 0.73 4.37 41.71
C VAL A 153 -0.55 3.63 42.07
N LEU A 154 -0.46 2.32 42.30
CA LEU A 154 -1.60 1.47 42.66
C LEU A 154 -1.43 0.99 44.10
N ASP A 155 -2.39 1.27 44.98
CA ASP A 155 -2.40 0.81 46.38
C ASP A 155 -2.61 -0.71 46.48
N PRO A 156 -2.51 -1.33 47.68
CA PRO A 156 -3.02 -2.69 47.89
C PRO A 156 -4.51 -2.78 47.53
N LEU A 157 -4.92 -3.86 46.87
CA LEU A 157 -6.32 -4.06 46.47
C LEU A 157 -7.23 -4.22 47.70
N PRO A 158 -8.49 -3.75 47.64
CA PRO A 158 -9.44 -3.89 48.74
C PRO A 158 -9.96 -5.33 48.90
N VAL A 159 -9.74 -6.19 47.91
CA VAL A 159 -10.14 -7.61 47.88
C VAL A 159 -8.97 -8.47 47.40
N THR A 160 -8.92 -9.72 47.85
CA THR A 160 -7.92 -10.72 47.41
C THR A 160 -8.39 -11.54 46.21
N SER A 161 -9.69 -11.53 45.91
CA SER A 161 -10.32 -12.31 44.85
C SER A 161 -11.50 -11.57 44.22
N ALA A 162 -11.87 -11.95 42.99
CA ALA A 162 -13.01 -11.41 42.25
C ALA A 162 -13.53 -12.41 41.20
N ALA A 163 -14.79 -12.27 40.80
CA ALA A 163 -15.36 -13.00 39.66
C ALA A 163 -15.14 -12.22 38.34
N PRO A 164 -15.02 -12.91 37.18
CA PRO A 164 -15.10 -12.26 35.86
C PRO A 164 -16.40 -11.44 35.73
N GLY A 165 -16.34 -10.30 35.05
CA GLY A 165 -17.47 -9.36 34.88
C GLY A 165 -17.85 -8.55 36.14
N SER A 166 -17.21 -8.77 37.30
CA SER A 166 -17.49 -7.98 38.51
C SER A 166 -16.82 -6.61 38.49
N SER A 167 -17.41 -5.64 39.19
CA SER A 167 -16.87 -4.27 39.33
C SER A 167 -15.94 -4.16 40.54
N LEU A 168 -14.71 -3.69 40.32
CA LEU A 168 -13.67 -3.48 41.33
C LEU A 168 -13.28 -2.00 41.41
N THR A 169 -13.28 -1.43 42.62
CA THR A 169 -12.71 -0.11 42.88
C THR A 169 -11.23 -0.24 43.25
N LEU A 170 -10.38 0.50 42.55
CA LEU A 170 -8.94 0.63 42.82
C LEU A 170 -8.67 2.02 43.44
N THR A 171 -7.69 2.09 44.35
CA THR A 171 -7.15 3.37 44.86
C THR A 171 -5.67 3.53 44.54
N GLY A 172 -5.20 4.76 44.57
CA GLY A 172 -3.81 5.07 44.23
C GLY A 172 -3.55 6.55 44.04
N GLN A 173 -2.62 6.87 43.16
CA GLN A 173 -2.19 8.24 42.85
C GLN A 173 -1.81 8.34 41.37
N ASN A 174 -1.84 9.56 40.83
CA ASN A 174 -1.43 9.89 39.45
C ASN A 174 -2.21 9.11 38.36
N PHE A 175 -3.47 8.79 38.62
CA PHE A 175 -4.40 8.36 37.57
C PHE A 175 -4.90 9.57 36.78
N SER A 176 -5.37 9.36 35.55
CA SER A 176 -6.10 10.43 34.84
C SER A 176 -7.52 10.57 35.43
N PRO A 177 -8.10 11.77 35.52
CA PRO A 177 -9.54 11.93 35.78
C PRO A 177 -10.41 11.50 34.59
N ASP A 178 -9.85 11.34 33.39
CA ASP A 178 -10.54 10.77 32.23
C ASP A 178 -10.43 9.24 32.27
N ALA A 179 -11.57 8.55 32.26
CA ALA A 179 -11.62 7.08 32.31
C ALA A 179 -10.98 6.42 31.08
N THR A 180 -11.12 7.03 29.89
CA THR A 180 -10.63 6.45 28.62
C THR A 180 -9.11 6.35 28.56
N GLN A 181 -8.43 7.33 29.16
CA GLN A 181 -6.96 7.43 29.25
C GLN A 181 -6.35 6.39 30.20
N ASN A 182 -7.12 5.88 31.16
CA ASN A 182 -6.64 4.87 32.10
C ASN A 182 -6.71 3.46 31.49
N VAL A 183 -5.60 2.74 31.53
CA VAL A 183 -5.52 1.33 31.15
C VAL A 183 -5.31 0.50 32.42
N VAL A 184 -6.18 -0.47 32.67
CA VAL A 184 -6.03 -1.42 33.78
C VAL A 184 -5.92 -2.83 33.22
N LEU A 185 -4.78 -3.48 33.46
CA LEU A 185 -4.49 -4.82 32.93
C LEU A 185 -4.50 -5.88 34.03
N PHE A 186 -5.14 -7.00 33.73
CA PHE A 186 -5.16 -8.23 34.51
C PHE A 186 -4.27 -9.26 33.78
N SER A 187 -2.98 -9.30 34.12
CA SER A 187 -1.96 -10.09 33.40
C SER A 187 -1.90 -9.87 31.88
N GLY A 188 -2.31 -8.70 31.37
CA GLY A 188 -2.28 -8.33 29.94
C GLY A 188 -3.66 -8.12 29.32
N ILE A 189 -4.71 -8.72 29.90
CA ILE A 189 -6.11 -8.53 29.47
C ILE A 189 -6.64 -7.20 30.04
N ARG A 190 -7.23 -6.33 29.23
CA ARG A 190 -7.76 -5.02 29.67
C ARG A 190 -9.09 -5.19 30.39
N GLY A 191 -9.22 -4.57 31.56
CA GLY A 191 -10.53 -4.29 32.16
C GLY A 191 -11.05 -2.92 31.70
N GLU A 192 -12.37 -2.82 31.52
CA GLU A 192 -13.06 -1.58 31.21
C GLU A 192 -12.99 -0.63 32.41
N VAL A 193 -12.53 0.61 32.23
CA VAL A 193 -12.53 1.63 33.29
C VAL A 193 -13.80 2.46 33.16
N THR A 194 -14.76 2.26 34.07
CA THR A 194 -16.11 2.84 33.99
C THR A 194 -16.24 4.17 34.75
N ALA A 195 -15.31 4.48 35.65
CA ALA A 195 -15.18 5.78 36.29
C ALA A 195 -13.74 6.03 36.73
N ALA A 196 -13.30 7.29 36.73
CA ALA A 196 -11.94 7.67 37.11
C ALA A 196 -11.87 8.99 37.88
N SER A 197 -10.77 9.14 38.61
CA SER A 197 -10.34 10.31 39.36
C SER A 197 -8.85 10.14 39.65
N THR A 198 -8.13 11.20 40.02
CA THR A 198 -6.66 11.16 40.20
C THR A 198 -6.16 10.19 41.27
N THR A 199 -7.04 9.67 42.14
CA THR A 199 -6.72 8.72 43.21
C THR A 199 -7.60 7.48 43.27
N SER A 200 -8.59 7.33 42.38
CA SER A 200 -9.45 6.13 42.34
C SER A 200 -10.01 5.83 40.95
N LEU A 201 -10.05 4.55 40.59
CA LEU A 201 -10.65 4.00 39.37
C LEU A 201 -11.74 2.99 39.74
N THR A 202 -12.81 2.92 38.96
CA THR A 202 -13.77 1.79 38.97
C THR A 202 -13.59 0.99 37.69
N VAL A 203 -13.42 -0.32 37.81
CA VAL A 203 -12.97 -1.19 36.72
C VAL A 203 -13.81 -2.47 36.66
N THR A 204 -14.33 -2.81 35.49
CA THR A 204 -14.94 -4.12 35.22
C THR A 204 -13.84 -5.16 35.01
N VAL A 205 -13.82 -6.23 35.82
CA VAL A 205 -12.90 -7.37 35.66
C VAL A 205 -13.24 -8.10 34.34
N PRO A 206 -12.28 -8.33 33.42
CA PRO A 206 -12.60 -8.87 32.10
C PRO A 206 -13.27 -10.26 32.15
N ALA A 207 -14.37 -10.42 31.41
CA ALA A 207 -15.26 -11.59 31.46
C ALA A 207 -14.63 -12.89 30.91
N CYS A 208 -13.51 -12.80 30.18
CA CYS A 208 -12.80 -13.90 29.56
C CYS A 208 -11.71 -14.55 30.46
N LEU A 209 -11.39 -13.97 31.62
CA LEU A 209 -10.25 -14.41 32.45
C LEU A 209 -10.40 -15.87 32.95
N PRO A 210 -9.35 -16.70 32.91
CA PRO A 210 -9.38 -18.04 33.45
C PRO A 210 -9.21 -18.04 34.98
N GLU A 211 -9.58 -19.15 35.63
CA GLU A 211 -9.46 -19.35 37.09
C GLU A 211 -7.99 -19.46 37.52
N ARG A 212 -7.36 -18.33 37.85
CA ARG A 212 -5.98 -18.25 38.34
C ARG A 212 -5.71 -16.97 39.10
N SER A 213 -4.51 -16.87 39.68
CA SER A 213 -3.98 -15.58 40.12
C SER A 213 -3.50 -14.75 38.92
N VAL A 214 -3.88 -13.48 38.90
CA VAL A 214 -3.52 -12.48 37.89
C VAL A 214 -2.81 -11.27 38.52
N ALA A 215 -2.00 -10.58 37.72
CA ALA A 215 -1.25 -9.40 38.11
C ALA A 215 -1.95 -8.13 37.62
N VAL A 216 -2.66 -7.45 38.52
CA VAL A 216 -3.37 -6.18 38.27
C VAL A 216 -2.39 -5.01 38.22
N ARG A 217 -2.45 -4.17 37.18
CA ARG A 217 -1.67 -2.92 37.06
C ARG A 217 -2.55 -1.79 36.53
N ALA A 218 -2.30 -0.55 36.97
CA ALA A 218 -2.85 0.66 36.36
C ALA A 218 -1.75 1.36 35.52
N GLN A 219 -2.11 1.89 34.36
CA GLN A 219 -1.16 2.40 33.37
C GLN A 219 -1.73 3.62 32.62
N LEU A 220 -0.84 4.54 32.23
CA LEU A 220 -1.10 5.65 31.32
C LEU A 220 -0.12 5.51 30.14
N GLY A 221 -0.60 4.97 29.02
CA GLY A 221 0.26 4.44 27.96
C GLY A 221 1.31 3.46 28.50
N ALA A 222 2.58 3.65 28.14
CA ALA A 222 3.70 2.84 28.63
C ALA A 222 4.05 3.05 30.12
N LEU A 223 3.49 4.07 30.80
CA LEU A 223 3.81 4.39 32.19
C LEU A 223 2.94 3.56 33.15
N ALA A 224 3.49 2.43 33.59
CA ALA A 224 2.81 1.47 34.47
C ALA A 224 3.12 1.64 35.97
N SER A 225 2.14 1.27 36.81
CA SER A 225 2.28 1.03 38.25
C SER A 225 3.04 -0.26 38.56
N THR A 226 3.40 -0.45 39.83
CA THR A 226 3.70 -1.79 40.37
C THR A 226 2.44 -2.67 40.32
N SER A 227 2.62 -3.99 40.22
CA SER A 227 1.50 -4.93 40.16
C SER A 227 1.00 -5.35 41.54
N ARG A 228 -0.30 -5.63 41.62
CA ARG A 228 -0.96 -6.30 42.74
C ARG A 228 -1.50 -7.66 42.30
N SER A 229 -1.61 -8.61 43.23
CA SER A 229 -2.12 -9.95 42.94
C SER A 229 -3.61 -10.03 43.28
N LEU A 230 -4.39 -10.62 42.38
CA LEU A 230 -5.83 -10.89 42.53
C LEU A 230 -6.10 -12.33 42.10
N ALA A 231 -6.91 -13.08 42.83
CA ALA A 231 -7.39 -14.40 42.40
C ALA A 231 -8.71 -14.27 41.63
N ILE A 232 -8.83 -14.96 40.49
CA ILE A 232 -10.08 -15.07 39.74
C ILE A 232 -10.80 -16.33 40.21
N GLU A 233 -12.04 -16.18 40.70
CA GLU A 233 -12.75 -17.21 41.50
C GLU A 233 -13.42 -18.32 40.68
N ALA A 234 -13.62 -18.10 39.38
CA ALA A 234 -14.14 -19.07 38.43
C ALA A 234 -13.69 -18.68 37.02
N GLY A 235 -13.55 -19.66 36.12
CA GLY A 235 -13.23 -19.41 34.72
C GLY A 235 -14.32 -18.61 34.01
N GLY A 236 -13.89 -17.62 33.21
CA GLY A 236 -14.74 -16.80 32.36
C GLY A 236 -15.26 -17.51 31.11
N GLU A 237 -15.81 -16.74 30.18
CA GLU A 237 -16.38 -17.28 28.93
C GLU A 237 -15.31 -17.95 28.05
N VAL A 238 -15.67 -19.11 27.47
CA VAL A 238 -14.81 -19.92 26.61
C VAL A 238 -15.44 -20.06 25.23
N THR A 239 -14.66 -19.77 24.19
CA THR A 239 -15.06 -19.82 22.79
C THR A 239 -14.72 -21.18 22.21
N SER A 240 -15.74 -22.02 22.02
CA SER A 240 -15.60 -23.29 21.29
C SER A 240 -15.63 -23.04 19.80
N LEU A 241 -14.66 -23.60 19.07
CA LEU A 241 -14.60 -23.65 17.60
C LEU A 241 -14.48 -25.10 17.15
N GLY A 242 -15.18 -25.46 16.08
CA GLY A 242 -14.92 -26.65 15.26
C GLY A 242 -13.71 -26.45 14.35
N VAL A 243 -13.11 -27.53 13.87
CA VAL A 243 -11.99 -27.45 12.91
C VAL A 243 -12.49 -26.81 11.60
N GLY A 244 -11.79 -25.77 11.14
CA GLY A 244 -12.22 -24.93 10.01
C GLY A 244 -13.05 -23.71 10.40
N GLU A 245 -13.58 -23.65 11.64
CA GLU A 245 -14.30 -22.47 12.13
C GLU A 245 -13.34 -21.35 12.54
N VAL A 246 -13.79 -20.12 12.35
CA VAL A 246 -13.04 -18.90 12.66
C VAL A 246 -13.90 -17.95 13.49
N VAL A 247 -13.26 -17.18 14.37
CA VAL A 247 -13.85 -15.99 15.00
C VAL A 247 -12.99 -14.77 14.67
N ASP A 248 -13.65 -13.67 14.34
CA ASP A 248 -13.03 -12.42 13.93
C ASP A 248 -13.33 -11.32 14.96
N ALA A 249 -12.29 -10.64 15.42
CA ALA A 249 -12.34 -9.73 16.54
C ALA A 249 -11.71 -8.38 16.17
N ALA A 250 -12.52 -7.36 15.95
CA ALA A 250 -12.03 -5.98 15.92
C ALA A 250 -11.57 -5.54 17.31
N ASP A 251 -10.55 -4.68 17.37
CA ASP A 251 -10.07 -4.10 18.61
C ASP A 251 -11.04 -3.02 19.17
N ALA A 252 -12.06 -3.45 19.91
CA ALA A 252 -12.96 -2.56 20.61
C ALA A 252 -12.26 -2.02 21.88
N GLU A 253 -11.56 -0.90 21.72
CA GLU A 253 -10.83 -0.18 22.78
C GLU A 253 -9.80 -1.03 23.56
N GLY A 254 -9.28 -2.13 23.01
CA GLY A 254 -8.43 -3.07 23.73
C GLY A 254 -9.18 -4.02 24.66
N ILE A 255 -10.50 -3.94 24.77
CA ILE A 255 -11.31 -4.72 25.73
C ILE A 255 -11.59 -6.12 25.18
N THR A 256 -11.69 -6.28 23.86
CA THR A 256 -12.02 -7.55 23.19
C THR A 256 -11.01 -8.67 23.52
N CYS A 257 -11.50 -9.78 24.07
CA CYS A 257 -10.71 -10.98 24.38
C CYS A 257 -11.52 -12.26 24.14
N TYR A 258 -10.84 -13.35 23.75
CA TYR A 258 -11.43 -14.64 23.42
C TYR A 258 -10.62 -15.77 24.06
N THR A 259 -11.27 -16.71 24.76
CA THR A 259 -10.58 -17.82 25.44
C THR A 259 -10.79 -19.13 24.69
N VAL A 260 -9.74 -19.69 24.12
CA VAL A 260 -9.79 -20.96 23.37
C VAL A 260 -9.40 -22.16 24.23
N PRO A 261 -10.16 -23.27 24.20
CA PRO A 261 -9.88 -24.48 25.00
C PRO A 261 -8.89 -25.44 24.32
N GLY A 262 -8.19 -26.23 25.12
CA GLY A 262 -7.33 -27.33 24.67
C GLY A 262 -7.93 -28.71 24.98
N ASP A 263 -8.05 -29.56 23.95
CA ASP A 263 -8.45 -30.97 24.08
C ASP A 263 -7.24 -31.95 24.02
N GLY A 264 -6.02 -31.42 23.88
CA GLY A 264 -4.78 -32.19 23.70
C GLY A 264 -4.38 -32.40 22.24
N THR A 265 -5.27 -32.09 21.30
CA THR A 265 -5.01 -32.04 19.85
C THR A 265 -5.20 -30.64 19.26
N ALA A 266 -5.95 -29.78 19.94
CA ALA A 266 -6.34 -28.45 19.50
C ALA A 266 -5.15 -27.58 19.07
N GLU A 267 -5.23 -27.05 17.85
CA GLU A 267 -4.27 -26.10 17.29
C GLU A 267 -5.03 -24.94 16.67
N TYR A 268 -4.73 -23.73 17.12
CA TYR A 268 -5.33 -22.50 16.63
C TYR A 268 -4.29 -21.66 15.91
N VAL A 269 -4.64 -21.10 14.76
CA VAL A 269 -3.85 -20.05 14.12
C VAL A 269 -4.51 -18.71 14.40
N VAL A 270 -3.72 -17.80 14.98
CA VAL A 270 -4.12 -16.46 15.39
C VAL A 270 -3.44 -15.46 14.46
N VAL A 271 -4.24 -14.75 13.67
CA VAL A 271 -3.77 -13.71 12.76
C VAL A 271 -4.01 -12.35 13.41
N ALA A 272 -2.94 -11.65 13.77
CA ALA A 272 -2.99 -10.27 14.25
C ALA A 272 -2.79 -9.32 13.06
N GLN A 273 -3.71 -8.39 12.86
CA GLN A 273 -3.90 -7.66 11.61
C GLN A 273 -3.98 -6.15 11.90
N ALA A 274 -3.47 -5.33 10.98
CA ALA A 274 -3.78 -3.90 10.90
C ALA A 274 -4.42 -3.65 9.53
N ALA A 275 -5.74 -3.50 9.49
CA ALA A 275 -6.49 -3.41 8.24
C ALA A 275 -6.50 -2.00 7.61
N SER A 276 -5.84 -1.02 8.24
CA SER A 276 -5.72 0.37 7.77
C SER A 276 -5.53 0.51 6.25
N SER A 277 -6.33 1.42 5.66
CA SER A 277 -6.19 1.88 4.28
C SER A 277 -5.10 2.95 4.10
N VAL A 278 -4.64 3.60 5.18
CA VAL A 278 -3.71 4.75 5.12
C VAL A 278 -2.33 4.28 4.67
N GLY A 279 -1.97 4.56 3.42
CA GLY A 279 -0.67 4.21 2.85
C GLY A 279 0.50 4.71 3.72
N ALA A 280 1.57 3.92 3.82
CA ALA A 280 2.80 4.22 4.58
C ALA A 280 2.66 4.36 6.11
N ALA A 281 1.46 4.26 6.69
CA ALA A 281 1.28 4.25 8.14
C ALA A 281 1.76 2.94 8.80
N THR A 282 2.10 3.03 10.09
CA THR A 282 2.61 1.91 10.90
C THR A 282 1.99 1.92 12.28
N HIS A 283 1.44 0.79 12.70
CA HIS A 283 0.52 0.68 13.82
C HIS A 283 1.11 -0.21 14.92
N PRO A 284 1.49 0.37 16.08
CA PRO A 284 2.01 -0.40 17.20
C PRO A 284 0.87 -1.15 17.92
N VAL A 285 0.91 -2.48 17.85
CA VAL A 285 -0.08 -3.37 18.48
C VAL A 285 0.61 -4.40 19.36
N THR A 286 -0.10 -4.98 20.32
CA THR A 286 0.41 -6.06 21.16
C THR A 286 -0.61 -7.18 21.28
N LEU A 287 -0.23 -8.39 20.86
CA LEU A 287 -0.97 -9.61 21.07
C LEU A 287 -0.55 -10.23 22.41
N PHE A 288 -1.53 -10.54 23.25
CA PHE A 288 -1.37 -11.22 24.53
C PHE A 288 -2.01 -12.61 24.50
N GLY A 289 -1.35 -13.57 25.16
CA GLY A 289 -1.92 -14.85 25.55
C GLY A 289 -1.78 -15.05 27.06
N LEU A 290 -2.84 -15.53 27.71
CA LEU A 290 -2.87 -15.84 29.13
C LEU A 290 -3.39 -17.27 29.31
N GLY A 291 -2.53 -18.19 29.77
CA GLY A 291 -2.91 -19.59 29.98
C GLY A 291 -3.82 -19.77 31.20
N SER A 292 -4.63 -20.82 31.24
CA SER A 292 -5.35 -21.21 32.45
C SER A 292 -4.45 -21.85 33.50
N ALA A 293 -3.39 -22.55 33.06
CA ALA A 293 -2.31 -22.98 33.95
C ALA A 293 -1.69 -21.76 34.65
N GLY A 294 -1.68 -21.78 35.98
CA GLY A 294 -1.06 -20.75 36.80
C GLY A 294 0.44 -20.58 36.47
N PRO A 295 1.02 -19.39 36.74
CA PRO A 295 2.30 -19.01 36.18
C PRO A 295 3.45 -19.89 36.69
N VAL A 296 3.98 -20.76 35.82
CA VAL A 296 5.36 -21.23 35.94
C VAL A 296 6.25 -19.99 35.89
N ALA A 297 6.99 -19.72 36.97
CA ALA A 297 7.55 -18.40 37.27
C ALA A 297 8.40 -17.81 36.11
N ALA A 298 7.76 -16.96 35.30
CA ALA A 298 8.37 -16.36 34.13
C ALA A 298 9.48 -15.38 34.52
N ARG A 299 10.66 -15.54 33.91
CA ARG A 299 11.76 -14.58 34.06
C ARG A 299 11.43 -13.33 33.25
N PHE A 300 11.43 -12.17 33.90
CA PHE A 300 11.55 -10.90 33.20
C PHE A 300 13.02 -10.70 32.79
N GLU A 301 13.30 -10.72 31.50
CA GLU A 301 14.45 -10.03 30.91
C GLU A 301 13.99 -9.26 29.65
N PRO A 302 14.23 -7.94 29.57
CA PRO A 302 13.99 -7.18 28.36
C PRO A 302 15.30 -7.03 27.56
N ASP A 303 15.39 -7.66 26.38
CA ASP A 303 16.33 -7.22 25.34
C ASP A 303 15.77 -7.43 23.92
N LEU A 304 15.25 -6.35 23.34
CA LEU A 304 14.66 -6.29 22.00
C LEU A 304 15.72 -6.00 20.91
N GLN A 305 16.78 -6.82 20.84
CA GLN A 305 17.80 -6.65 19.80
C GLN A 305 18.57 -7.89 19.33
N ALA A 306 18.65 -8.98 20.09
CA ALA A 306 19.56 -10.10 19.78
C ALA A 306 19.09 -11.07 18.67
N ALA A 307 17.79 -11.13 18.35
CA ALA A 307 17.21 -12.22 17.53
C ALA A 307 17.36 -12.07 15.99
N ARG A 308 18.10 -11.07 15.48
CA ARG A 308 18.18 -10.76 14.04
C ARG A 308 19.44 -11.27 13.31
N GLN A 309 20.23 -12.18 13.91
CA GLN A 309 21.48 -12.68 13.31
C GLN A 309 21.70 -14.20 13.45
N ALA A 310 20.78 -15.03 12.94
CA ALA A 310 21.04 -16.45 12.71
C ALA A 310 20.10 -17.08 11.65
N LEU A 311 20.45 -16.96 10.36
CA LEU A 311 19.94 -17.86 9.31
C LEU A 311 21.10 -18.67 8.71
N PRO A 312 21.16 -19.99 8.94
CA PRO A 312 22.02 -20.88 8.16
C PRO A 312 21.57 -20.89 6.70
N GLY A 313 22.50 -20.80 5.75
CA GLY A 313 22.17 -20.81 4.33
C GLY A 313 21.54 -22.14 3.90
N VAL A 314 20.37 -22.08 3.26
CA VAL A 314 19.69 -23.25 2.68
C VAL A 314 20.46 -23.68 1.42
N SER A 315 21.03 -24.89 1.45
CA SER A 315 21.82 -25.44 0.33
C SER A 315 21.35 -26.84 -0.07
N ALA A 316 20.33 -26.93 -0.93
CA ALA A 316 19.90 -28.20 -1.51
C ALA A 316 19.11 -28.05 -2.84
N ALA A 317 19.82 -27.93 -3.96
CA ALA A 317 19.33 -28.32 -5.28
C ALA A 317 20.53 -28.76 -6.15
N ARG A 318 20.36 -29.78 -6.98
CA ARG A 318 21.39 -30.27 -7.91
C ARG A 318 20.86 -30.28 -9.34
N GLU A 319 21.72 -29.81 -10.25
CA GLU A 319 21.79 -30.21 -11.66
C GLU A 319 20.52 -30.02 -12.54
N GLU A 320 19.71 -29.01 -12.24
CA GLU A 320 18.84 -28.37 -13.23
C GLU A 320 19.25 -26.90 -13.44
N GLY A 321 18.81 -26.31 -14.56
CA GLY A 321 19.39 -25.12 -15.23
C GLY A 321 19.99 -24.02 -14.32
N TRP A 322 21.32 -23.93 -14.29
CA TRP A 322 22.11 -23.01 -13.43
C TRP A 322 21.80 -21.51 -13.59
N TRP A 323 21.01 -21.10 -14.58
CA TRP A 323 20.57 -19.72 -14.78
C TRP A 323 19.20 -19.42 -14.13
N ARG A 324 18.24 -20.37 -14.12
CA ARG A 324 16.89 -20.17 -13.56
C ARG A 324 16.95 -19.86 -12.06
N ALA A 325 17.76 -20.60 -11.30
CA ALA A 325 17.85 -20.44 -9.84
C ALA A 325 18.48 -19.11 -9.37
N ARG A 326 19.14 -18.33 -10.25
CA ARG A 326 19.99 -17.21 -9.80
C ARG A 326 19.35 -15.82 -9.87
N PHE A 327 18.42 -15.60 -10.80
CA PHE A 327 17.60 -14.38 -10.84
C PHE A 327 16.56 -14.32 -9.72
N VAL A 328 16.21 -15.48 -9.14
CA VAL A 328 15.00 -15.63 -8.31
C VAL A 328 15.25 -15.43 -6.81
N ASP A 329 16.47 -15.72 -6.29
CA ASP A 329 16.78 -15.71 -4.85
C ASP A 329 17.96 -14.81 -4.42
N ALA A 330 18.76 -14.26 -5.35
CA ALA A 330 20.03 -13.60 -5.01
C ALA A 330 19.97 -12.08 -4.77
N VAL A 331 18.84 -11.44 -5.07
CA VAL A 331 18.67 -9.97 -5.01
C VAL A 331 18.11 -9.54 -3.65
N ARG A 332 18.72 -8.52 -3.03
CA ARG A 332 18.10 -7.79 -1.92
C ARG A 332 16.83 -7.08 -2.44
N PRO A 333 15.66 -7.19 -1.77
CA PRO A 333 14.39 -6.66 -2.30
C PRO A 333 14.40 -5.16 -2.62
N GLU A 334 15.27 -4.39 -1.97
CA GLU A 334 15.48 -2.95 -2.18
C GLU A 334 16.31 -2.57 -3.42
N ASP A 335 17.01 -3.52 -4.06
CA ASP A 335 18.00 -3.28 -5.14
C ASP A 335 17.56 -3.79 -6.54
N ASP A 336 16.28 -4.15 -6.75
CA ASP A 336 15.78 -4.64 -8.05
C ASP A 336 15.51 -3.48 -9.03
N PRO A 337 16.22 -3.40 -10.18
CA PRO A 337 16.12 -2.26 -11.08
C PRO A 337 14.82 -2.21 -11.91
N GLN A 338 14.18 -3.35 -12.24
CA GLN A 338 12.87 -3.34 -12.93
C GLN A 338 11.86 -2.66 -12.02
N LEU A 339 11.82 -3.14 -10.78
CA LEU A 339 10.86 -2.76 -9.77
C LEU A 339 10.85 -1.25 -9.47
N LEU A 340 12.05 -0.67 -9.35
CA LEU A 340 12.25 0.76 -9.14
C LEU A 340 11.89 1.59 -10.38
N TRP A 341 11.99 1.01 -11.56
CA TRP A 341 11.64 1.64 -12.83
C TRP A 341 10.13 1.67 -13.05
N ASP A 342 9.43 0.55 -12.82
CA ASP A 342 7.97 0.45 -12.90
C ASP A 342 7.29 1.53 -12.05
N GLN A 343 7.64 1.58 -10.76
CA GLN A 343 7.12 2.56 -9.80
C GLN A 343 7.38 4.00 -10.24
N ARG A 344 8.51 4.23 -10.94
CA ARG A 344 8.82 5.53 -11.52
C ARG A 344 7.89 5.83 -12.69
N MET A 345 7.61 4.88 -13.58
CA MET A 345 6.63 5.06 -14.66
C MET A 345 5.24 5.32 -14.08
N ARG A 346 4.76 4.46 -13.17
CA ARG A 346 3.46 4.64 -12.49
C ARG A 346 3.37 5.98 -11.76
N ALA A 347 4.48 6.50 -11.20
CA ALA A 347 4.53 7.82 -10.54
C ALA A 347 4.52 8.99 -11.53
N LEU A 348 5.31 8.92 -12.60
CA LEU A 348 5.32 9.94 -13.66
C LEU A 348 3.98 10.01 -14.37
N GLU A 349 3.29 8.89 -14.57
CA GLU A 349 1.93 8.87 -15.11
C GLU A 349 0.94 9.60 -14.19
N ARG A 350 1.04 9.45 -12.86
CA ARG A 350 0.21 10.24 -11.92
C ARG A 350 0.50 11.73 -11.99
N ASP A 351 1.78 12.11 -12.02
CA ASP A 351 2.17 13.52 -12.12
C ASP A 351 1.65 14.12 -13.45
N LEU A 352 1.80 13.40 -14.58
CA LEU A 352 1.30 13.79 -15.91
C LEU A 352 -0.25 13.89 -16.00
N THR A 353 -0.98 13.01 -15.32
CA THR A 353 -2.46 13.05 -15.31
C THR A 353 -3.00 14.12 -14.37
N ALA A 354 -2.34 14.39 -13.24
CA ALA A 354 -2.76 15.44 -12.30
C ALA A 354 -2.65 16.86 -12.89
N GLU A 355 -1.75 17.09 -13.85
CA GLU A 355 -1.67 18.36 -14.59
C GLU A 355 -2.82 18.54 -15.62
N ARG A 356 -3.56 17.47 -15.94
CA ARG A 356 -4.67 17.47 -16.91
C ARG A 356 -5.95 18.02 -16.27
N ARG A 357 -6.10 19.36 -16.30
CA ARG A 357 -7.21 20.14 -15.71
C ARG A 357 -8.58 19.42 -15.68
N PRO A 358 -9.15 19.17 -14.49
CA PRO A 358 -10.56 18.83 -14.36
C PRO A 358 -11.44 19.92 -14.96
N GLY A 359 -12.44 19.55 -15.75
CA GLY A 359 -13.39 20.49 -16.34
C GLY A 359 -13.09 20.99 -17.76
N SER A 360 -12.12 20.42 -18.47
CA SER A 360 -12.23 20.38 -19.94
C SER A 360 -13.36 19.42 -20.31
N GLU A 361 -14.53 19.93 -20.65
CA GLU A 361 -15.64 19.09 -21.12
C GLU A 361 -15.22 18.23 -22.32
N PRO A 362 -15.77 17.02 -22.49
CA PRO A 362 -15.88 16.37 -23.81
C PRO A 362 -16.93 17.11 -24.68
N GLY A 363 -16.76 18.43 -24.81
CA GLY A 363 -17.79 19.42 -25.17
C GLY A 363 -17.27 20.53 -26.08
N GLY A 364 -16.19 20.30 -26.80
CA GLY A 364 -15.66 21.25 -27.77
C GLY A 364 -14.96 20.56 -28.93
N SER A 365 -15.42 20.83 -30.15
CA SER A 365 -14.69 20.44 -31.36
C SER A 365 -13.47 21.35 -31.56
N ALA A 366 -12.46 21.17 -30.71
CA ALA A 366 -11.09 21.39 -31.14
C ALA A 366 -10.89 20.58 -32.45
N PRO A 367 -10.12 21.09 -33.42
CA PRO A 367 -9.83 20.30 -34.61
C PRO A 367 -9.00 19.10 -34.19
N ARG A 368 -9.65 17.94 -33.99
CA ARG A 368 -8.99 16.63 -33.97
C ARG A 368 -8.10 16.64 -35.20
N ALA A 369 -6.78 16.69 -34.99
CA ALA A 369 -5.84 16.73 -36.08
C ALA A 369 -5.98 15.40 -36.80
N THR A 370 -6.74 15.37 -37.89
CA THR A 370 -6.89 14.18 -38.71
C THR A 370 -5.60 14.02 -39.51
N SER A 371 -4.56 13.54 -38.83
CA SER A 371 -3.69 12.55 -39.43
C SER A 371 -4.59 11.56 -40.19
N SER A 372 -4.25 11.31 -41.45
CA SER A 372 -4.70 10.07 -42.08
C SER A 372 -4.20 8.93 -41.18
N PRO A 373 -4.97 7.85 -41.00
CA PRO A 373 -4.49 6.65 -40.32
C PRO A 373 -3.11 6.28 -40.87
N ALA A 374 -2.14 6.09 -39.98
CA ALA A 374 -0.82 5.64 -40.37
C ALA A 374 -0.94 4.28 -41.07
N ALA A 375 -0.08 4.04 -42.06
CA ALA A 375 -0.08 2.73 -42.71
C ALA A 375 0.38 1.67 -41.71
N VAL A 376 -0.26 0.50 -41.73
CA VAL A 376 0.21 -0.69 -41.01
C VAL A 376 1.72 -0.85 -41.27
N PRO A 377 2.57 -0.91 -40.23
CA PRO A 377 4.02 -0.94 -40.38
C PRO A 377 4.50 -2.04 -41.34
N SER A 378 5.50 -1.72 -42.14
CA SER A 378 6.05 -2.61 -43.16
C SER A 378 7.41 -3.20 -42.77
N VAL A 379 7.68 -4.46 -43.07
CA VAL A 379 8.99 -5.07 -42.74
C VAL A 379 10.11 -4.37 -43.51
N GLY A 380 11.10 -3.86 -42.80
CA GLY A 380 12.17 -3.00 -43.31
C GLY A 380 11.91 -1.49 -43.17
N GLU A 381 10.74 -1.08 -42.68
CA GLU A 381 10.42 0.30 -42.35
C GLU A 381 11.31 0.85 -41.24
N ARG A 382 11.59 2.15 -41.29
CA ARG A 382 12.48 2.86 -40.36
C ARG A 382 11.70 3.97 -39.66
N ARG A 383 11.49 3.85 -38.34
CA ARG A 383 10.85 4.87 -37.50
C ARG A 383 11.85 5.34 -36.43
N THR A 384 11.79 6.62 -36.10
CA THR A 384 12.56 7.19 -34.99
C THR A 384 11.61 7.40 -33.81
N PHE A 385 12.05 6.97 -32.63
CA PHE A 385 11.28 6.96 -31.40
C PHE A 385 11.97 7.79 -30.34
N GLN A 386 11.20 8.43 -29.45
CA GLN A 386 11.71 8.94 -28.18
C GLN A 386 11.68 7.79 -27.18
N VAL A 387 12.76 7.57 -26.43
CA VAL A 387 12.79 6.58 -25.33
C VAL A 387 13.16 7.31 -24.05
N TYR A 388 12.27 7.24 -23.06
CA TYR A 388 12.48 7.88 -21.76
C TYR A 388 13.61 7.20 -20.98
N ARG A 389 14.54 7.99 -20.43
CA ARG A 389 15.63 7.50 -19.55
C ARG A 389 15.62 8.15 -18.17
N ASN A 390 15.38 9.45 -18.10
CA ASN A 390 15.33 10.21 -16.85
C ASN A 390 14.46 11.47 -17.04
N PRO A 391 14.05 12.16 -15.95
CA PRO A 391 13.21 13.35 -16.04
C PRO A 391 13.90 14.44 -16.87
N GLY A 392 13.31 14.81 -18.01
CA GLY A 392 13.92 15.73 -18.97
C GLY A 392 15.04 15.14 -19.86
N ASP A 393 15.21 13.81 -19.87
CA ASP A 393 16.17 13.08 -20.71
C ASP A 393 15.47 11.95 -21.49
N PHE A 394 15.14 12.25 -22.74
CA PHE A 394 14.73 11.30 -23.76
C PHE A 394 15.89 11.04 -24.73
N VAL A 395 16.03 9.80 -25.21
CA VAL A 395 16.95 9.47 -26.30
C VAL A 395 16.19 9.18 -27.58
N GLN A 396 16.67 9.71 -28.69
CA GLN A 396 16.16 9.38 -30.01
C GLN A 396 16.78 8.07 -30.50
N VAL A 397 15.97 7.01 -30.52
CA VAL A 397 16.28 5.70 -31.07
C VAL A 397 15.81 5.64 -32.52
N THR A 398 16.63 5.13 -33.45
CA THR A 398 16.17 4.78 -34.80
C THR A 398 16.15 3.27 -34.92
N ALA A 399 14.98 2.74 -35.26
CA ALA A 399 14.72 1.30 -35.27
C ALA A 399 14.07 0.87 -36.58
N VAL A 400 14.25 -0.42 -36.90
CA VAL A 400 13.73 -1.05 -38.11
C VAL A 400 12.65 -2.05 -37.72
N ALA A 401 11.49 -2.02 -38.37
CA ALA A 401 10.48 -3.07 -38.25
C ALA A 401 11.03 -4.38 -38.82
N GLN A 402 11.49 -5.29 -37.95
CA GLN A 402 12.08 -6.57 -38.36
C GLN A 402 11.05 -7.71 -38.44
N TYR A 403 9.93 -7.58 -37.71
CA TYR A 403 8.77 -8.46 -37.81
C TYR A 403 7.49 -7.66 -37.61
N VAL A 404 6.41 -8.01 -38.32
CA VAL A 404 5.08 -7.41 -38.15
C VAL A 404 4.05 -8.54 -38.20
N GLY A 405 3.32 -8.70 -37.10
CA GLY A 405 2.32 -9.75 -36.90
C GLY A 405 0.89 -9.26 -37.12
N ALA A 406 -0.06 -9.92 -36.46
CA ALA A 406 -1.48 -9.59 -36.51
C ALA A 406 -1.85 -8.41 -35.61
N ARG A 407 -1.20 -8.27 -34.45
CA ARG A 407 -1.42 -7.21 -33.44
C ARG A 407 -0.19 -6.37 -33.14
N ALA A 408 1.01 -6.96 -33.23
CA ALA A 408 2.26 -6.28 -32.89
C ALA A 408 3.17 -5.98 -34.09
N ALA A 409 3.93 -4.89 -34.01
CA ALA A 409 5.05 -4.57 -34.89
C ALA A 409 6.35 -4.46 -34.07
N PHE A 410 7.30 -5.37 -34.33
CA PHE A 410 8.56 -5.46 -33.61
C PHE A 410 9.63 -4.60 -34.30
N PHE A 411 9.84 -3.41 -33.74
CA PHE A 411 10.90 -2.50 -34.16
C PHE A 411 12.17 -2.80 -33.36
N VAL A 412 13.27 -3.09 -34.05
CA VAL A 412 14.58 -3.36 -33.42
C VAL A 412 15.52 -2.18 -33.71
N ASP A 413 16.07 -1.60 -32.65
CA ASP A 413 17.04 -0.51 -32.68
C ASP A 413 18.30 -0.89 -33.49
N GLU A 414 18.76 0.01 -34.36
CA GLU A 414 20.00 -0.19 -35.14
C GLU A 414 21.27 -0.25 -34.27
N ALA A 415 21.20 0.25 -33.03
CA ALA A 415 22.27 0.14 -32.04
C ALA A 415 22.32 -1.24 -31.33
N ALA A 416 21.37 -2.14 -31.59
CA ALA A 416 21.33 -3.45 -30.93
C ALA A 416 22.62 -4.28 -31.18
N PRO A 417 23.19 -4.95 -30.15
CA PRO A 417 24.40 -5.75 -30.29
C PRO A 417 24.32 -6.88 -31.31
N ALA A 418 25.49 -7.24 -31.86
CA ALA A 418 25.65 -8.47 -32.64
C ALA A 418 25.36 -9.70 -31.76
N GLY A 419 24.57 -10.65 -32.29
CA GLY A 419 24.01 -11.76 -31.49
C GLY A 419 22.63 -11.48 -30.90
N GLY A 420 21.97 -10.39 -31.33
CA GLY A 420 20.57 -10.08 -31.03
C GLY A 420 19.55 -11.10 -31.56
N TYR A 421 18.26 -10.75 -31.47
CA TYR A 421 17.17 -11.58 -31.94
C TYR A 421 17.25 -11.86 -33.46
N THR A 422 16.92 -13.08 -33.86
CA THR A 422 16.73 -13.50 -35.25
C THR A 422 15.25 -13.38 -35.64
N GLN A 423 14.96 -13.49 -36.92
CA GLN A 423 13.57 -13.48 -37.41
C GLN A 423 12.70 -14.58 -36.77
N GLN A 424 13.27 -15.73 -36.39
CA GLN A 424 12.54 -16.80 -35.68
C GLN A 424 12.25 -16.43 -34.22
N ASP A 425 13.16 -15.70 -33.55
CA ASP A 425 12.93 -15.23 -32.18
C ASP A 425 11.85 -14.15 -32.14
N LEU A 426 11.86 -13.23 -33.13
CA LEU A 426 10.83 -12.20 -33.28
C LEU A 426 9.47 -12.78 -33.71
N GLN A 427 9.47 -13.80 -34.59
CA GLN A 427 8.26 -14.56 -34.89
C GLN A 427 7.71 -15.19 -33.61
N TYR A 428 8.54 -15.91 -32.84
CA TYR A 428 8.11 -16.53 -31.59
C TYR A 428 7.46 -15.51 -30.64
N PHE A 429 8.06 -14.32 -30.47
CA PHE A 429 7.42 -13.25 -29.68
C PHE A 429 6.09 -12.77 -30.28
N SER A 430 5.95 -12.69 -31.61
CA SER A 430 4.66 -12.37 -32.26
C SER A 430 3.64 -13.48 -32.05
N ASP A 431 4.03 -14.75 -32.18
CA ASP A 431 3.15 -15.90 -31.97
C ASP A 431 2.68 -15.96 -30.50
N GLN A 432 3.54 -15.66 -29.51
CA GLN A 432 3.11 -15.49 -28.10
C GLN A 432 2.15 -14.30 -27.94
N PHE A 433 2.39 -13.19 -28.65
CA PHE A 433 1.61 -11.97 -28.50
C PHE A 433 0.22 -12.06 -29.15
N ASP A 434 0.18 -12.47 -30.41
CA ASP A 434 -1.02 -12.53 -31.26
C ASP A 434 -1.97 -13.67 -30.83
N ASP A 435 -1.44 -14.86 -30.48
CA ASP A 435 -2.26 -16.07 -30.20
C ASP A 435 -2.52 -16.34 -28.71
N ALA A 436 -1.95 -15.56 -27.78
CA ALA A 436 -2.17 -15.76 -26.34
C ALA A 436 -2.30 -14.44 -25.56
N ILE A 437 -1.30 -13.56 -25.59
CA ILE A 437 -1.29 -12.35 -24.74
C ILE A 437 -2.42 -11.40 -25.11
N HIS A 438 -2.48 -10.95 -26.37
CA HIS A 438 -3.44 -9.96 -26.84
C HIS A 438 -4.91 -10.35 -26.57
N PRO A 439 -5.40 -11.54 -26.98
CA PRO A 439 -6.78 -11.92 -26.71
C PRO A 439 -7.08 -12.03 -25.20
N THR A 440 -6.17 -12.62 -24.41
CA THR A 440 -6.39 -12.86 -22.97
C THR A 440 -6.45 -11.55 -22.18
N VAL A 441 -5.52 -10.63 -22.44
CA VAL A 441 -5.48 -9.33 -21.76
C VAL A 441 -6.70 -8.48 -22.14
N ASN A 442 -7.14 -8.52 -23.40
CA ASN A 442 -8.32 -7.76 -23.81
C ASN A 442 -9.63 -8.35 -23.25
N GLU A 443 -9.80 -9.68 -23.29
CA GLU A 443 -11.01 -10.32 -22.75
C GLU A 443 -11.23 -10.03 -21.26
N ALA A 444 -10.14 -10.00 -20.47
CA ALA A 444 -10.20 -9.62 -19.06
C ALA A 444 -10.30 -8.09 -18.85
N PHE A 445 -9.30 -7.33 -19.30
CA PHE A 445 -9.07 -5.95 -18.85
C PHE A 445 -9.71 -4.88 -19.74
N GLY A 446 -9.91 -5.12 -21.04
CA GLY A 446 -10.60 -4.17 -21.94
C GLY A 446 -9.99 -4.10 -23.34
N SER A 447 -9.54 -2.92 -23.74
CA SER A 447 -8.97 -2.66 -25.06
C SER A 447 -7.80 -1.70 -25.02
N GLU A 448 -6.88 -1.85 -25.97
CA GLU A 448 -5.89 -0.82 -26.32
C GLU A 448 -6.55 0.35 -27.07
N SER A 449 -5.83 1.47 -27.16
CA SER A 449 -6.14 2.53 -28.12
C SER A 449 -5.60 2.19 -29.52
N ASP A 450 -6.01 2.95 -30.53
CA ASP A 450 -5.40 2.98 -31.87
C ASP A 450 -5.22 4.46 -32.24
N LEU A 451 -4.19 5.09 -31.66
CA LEU A 451 -4.02 6.54 -31.63
C LEU A 451 -3.49 7.09 -32.96
N ASP A 452 -2.52 6.40 -33.57
CA ASP A 452 -2.02 6.77 -34.91
C ASP A 452 -2.78 6.07 -36.06
N GLY A 453 -3.67 5.11 -35.74
CA GLY A 453 -4.59 4.47 -36.68
C GLY A 453 -3.98 3.34 -37.51
N ASN A 454 -2.86 2.78 -37.06
CA ASN A 454 -2.10 1.77 -37.81
C ASN A 454 -2.54 0.32 -37.54
N GLU A 455 -3.48 0.09 -36.61
CA GLU A 455 -3.92 -1.25 -36.16
C GLU A 455 -2.81 -2.14 -35.54
N ARG A 456 -1.62 -1.60 -35.18
CA ARG A 456 -0.56 -2.37 -34.49
C ARG A 456 0.04 -1.63 -33.29
N ILE A 457 0.21 -2.39 -32.22
CA ILE A 457 1.01 -2.03 -31.05
C ILE A 457 2.49 -2.17 -31.43
N ILE A 458 3.28 -1.15 -31.13
CA ILE A 458 4.70 -1.07 -31.44
C ILE A 458 5.51 -1.57 -30.24
N ILE A 459 6.24 -2.65 -30.45
CA ILE A 459 7.14 -3.23 -29.45
C ILE A 459 8.57 -2.82 -29.83
N LEU A 460 9.12 -1.83 -29.13
CA LEU A 460 10.45 -1.29 -29.41
C LEU A 460 11.53 -2.04 -28.61
N LEU A 461 12.29 -2.87 -29.33
CA LEU A 461 13.41 -3.65 -28.83
C LEU A 461 14.69 -2.82 -28.95
N THR A 462 15.17 -2.25 -27.83
CA THR A 462 16.30 -1.30 -27.82
C THR A 462 17.32 -1.54 -26.70
N PRO A 463 18.64 -1.42 -26.95
CA PRO A 463 19.66 -1.38 -25.91
C PRO A 463 19.55 -0.17 -24.97
N SER A 464 18.69 0.81 -25.29
CA SER A 464 18.32 1.85 -24.33
C SER A 464 17.70 1.26 -23.06
N VAL A 465 16.90 0.19 -23.17
CA VAL A 465 16.35 -0.56 -22.03
C VAL A 465 17.47 -1.26 -21.26
N ASN A 466 18.39 -1.96 -21.96
CA ASN A 466 19.57 -2.57 -21.33
C ASN A 466 20.36 -1.55 -20.50
N ALA A 467 20.57 -0.34 -21.03
CA ALA A 467 21.33 0.73 -20.41
C ALA A 467 20.65 1.36 -19.17
N LEU A 468 19.36 1.12 -18.93
CA LEU A 468 18.70 1.52 -17.68
C LEU A 468 19.18 0.70 -16.48
N THR A 469 19.66 -0.53 -16.70
CA THR A 469 20.11 -1.44 -15.64
C THR A 469 21.55 -1.13 -15.22
N PRO A 470 21.82 -0.77 -13.95
CA PRO A 470 23.18 -0.61 -13.45
C PRO A 470 23.98 -1.93 -13.50
N ARG A 471 25.29 -1.83 -13.77
CA ARG A 471 26.20 -2.99 -13.68
C ARG A 471 26.36 -3.42 -12.22
N GLY A 472 26.29 -4.73 -11.97
CA GLY A 472 26.30 -5.33 -10.64
C GLY A 472 24.92 -5.42 -9.98
N SER A 473 23.83 -4.95 -10.61
CA SER A 473 22.47 -5.18 -10.13
C SER A 473 22.11 -6.67 -10.15
N GLY A 474 21.36 -7.13 -9.14
CA GLY A 474 20.93 -8.52 -9.06
C GLY A 474 19.81 -8.91 -10.03
N GLY A 475 19.00 -7.92 -10.45
CA GLY A 475 17.99 -8.05 -11.51
C GLY A 475 18.34 -7.21 -12.75
N PHE A 476 17.38 -7.06 -13.66
CA PHE A 476 17.49 -6.16 -14.81
C PHE A 476 16.12 -5.66 -15.27
N ILE A 477 16.09 -4.44 -15.82
CA ILE A 477 14.93 -3.92 -16.53
C ILE A 477 14.84 -4.65 -17.87
N ALA A 478 13.77 -5.43 -18.04
CA ALA A 478 13.45 -6.22 -19.21
C ALA A 478 12.47 -5.50 -20.16
N GLY A 479 11.65 -4.59 -19.65
CA GLY A 479 10.75 -3.75 -20.43
C GLY A 479 10.13 -2.62 -19.63
N PHE A 480 9.29 -1.81 -20.27
CA PHE A 480 8.34 -0.90 -19.63
C PHE A 480 7.30 -0.34 -20.63
N PHE A 481 6.09 -0.06 -20.14
CA PHE A 481 5.13 0.87 -20.74
C PHE A 481 5.19 2.24 -20.03
N PHE A 482 4.92 3.31 -20.78
CA PHE A 482 4.77 4.66 -20.23
C PHE A 482 3.65 5.42 -20.97
N GLY A 483 2.56 5.72 -20.27
CA GLY A 483 1.34 6.33 -20.85
C GLY A 483 1.51 7.69 -21.51
N LEU A 484 2.67 8.33 -21.38
CA LEU A 484 3.07 9.51 -22.15
C LEU A 484 2.93 9.30 -23.67
N ASP A 485 3.23 8.09 -24.17
CA ASP A 485 3.19 7.80 -25.61
C ASP A 485 1.79 7.83 -26.21
N LEU A 486 0.75 7.72 -25.36
CA LEU A 486 -0.65 7.88 -25.72
C LEU A 486 -1.19 9.32 -25.53
N LEU A 487 -0.32 10.28 -25.18
CA LEU A 487 -0.64 11.69 -24.95
C LEU A 487 0.08 12.58 -26.00
N PRO A 488 -0.46 12.72 -27.23
CA PRO A 488 0.28 13.27 -28.38
C PRO A 488 0.62 14.76 -28.28
N ASP A 489 -0.03 15.50 -27.38
CA ASP A 489 0.26 16.91 -27.11
C ASP A 489 1.44 17.12 -26.11
N GLN A 490 1.99 16.04 -25.54
CA GLN A 490 3.05 16.10 -24.52
C GLN A 490 4.47 15.99 -25.10
N GLU A 491 5.42 16.73 -24.51
CA GLU A 491 6.82 16.67 -24.92
C GLU A 491 7.43 15.28 -24.63
N GLY A 492 8.07 14.69 -25.65
CA GLY A 492 8.66 13.36 -25.57
C GLY A 492 7.72 12.19 -25.92
N SER A 493 6.43 12.46 -26.20
CA SER A 493 5.49 11.43 -26.66
C SER A 493 5.82 10.90 -28.07
N ASN A 494 5.65 9.61 -28.28
CA ASN A 494 5.70 8.98 -29.61
C ASN A 494 4.35 9.03 -30.38
N ALA A 495 3.28 9.52 -29.73
CA ALA A 495 1.93 9.66 -30.27
C ALA A 495 1.36 8.37 -30.89
N ALA A 496 1.63 7.22 -30.26
CA ALA A 496 1.22 5.89 -30.71
C ALA A 496 1.32 4.86 -29.57
N GLU A 497 0.71 3.70 -29.78
CA GLU A 497 0.75 2.52 -28.91
C GLU A 497 2.16 1.91 -28.85
N VAL A 498 3.06 2.49 -28.06
CA VAL A 498 4.44 2.01 -27.87
C VAL A 498 4.63 1.39 -26.49
N PHE A 499 5.31 0.25 -26.42
CA PHE A 499 6.02 -0.17 -25.20
C PHE A 499 7.41 -0.75 -25.53
N TYR A 500 8.28 -0.75 -24.52
CA TYR A 500 9.73 -0.93 -24.68
C TYR A 500 10.20 -2.26 -24.10
N SER A 501 11.17 -2.91 -24.75
CA SER A 501 11.73 -4.18 -24.28
C SER A 501 13.23 -4.33 -24.62
N VAL A 502 13.90 -5.19 -23.85
CA VAL A 502 15.34 -5.44 -23.82
C VAL A 502 15.84 -6.24 -25.03
N VAL A 503 17.06 -5.97 -25.49
CA VAL A 503 17.74 -6.75 -26.55
C VAL A 503 18.84 -7.66 -25.98
N PRO A 504 19.24 -8.74 -26.68
CA PRO A 504 20.38 -9.53 -26.26
C PRO A 504 21.67 -8.70 -26.34
N ASP A 505 22.42 -8.73 -25.26
CA ASP A 505 23.75 -8.14 -25.15
C ASP A 505 24.69 -9.18 -24.54
N PRO A 506 25.06 -10.24 -25.29
CA PRO A 506 25.91 -11.31 -24.77
C PRO A 506 27.33 -10.83 -24.45
N SER A 507 27.72 -9.66 -24.98
CA SER A 507 28.95 -8.94 -24.67
C SER A 507 28.92 -8.18 -23.34
N GLY A 508 27.74 -7.77 -22.87
CA GLY A 508 27.61 -6.79 -21.79
C GLY A 508 28.22 -5.43 -22.16
N LEU A 509 27.86 -4.89 -23.33
CA LEU A 509 28.25 -3.57 -23.81
C LEU A 509 27.53 -2.44 -23.05
N TYR A 510 26.21 -2.55 -22.90
CA TYR A 510 25.36 -1.53 -22.29
C TYR A 510 25.21 -1.71 -20.77
N SER A 511 25.01 -2.95 -20.34
CA SER A 511 24.98 -3.35 -18.93
C SER A 511 25.75 -4.66 -18.75
N ASP A 512 25.54 -5.40 -17.67
CA ASP A 512 26.07 -6.75 -17.54
C ASP A 512 25.50 -7.68 -18.63
N PRO A 513 26.22 -8.74 -19.04
CA PRO A 513 25.79 -9.59 -20.16
C PRO A 513 24.36 -10.10 -20.04
N ARG A 514 23.61 -10.02 -21.14
CA ARG A 514 22.25 -10.54 -21.29
C ARG A 514 22.21 -11.53 -22.48
N PRO A 515 22.44 -12.83 -22.23
CA PRO A 515 22.33 -13.88 -23.23
C PRO A 515 20.93 -14.01 -23.82
N LYS A 516 20.81 -14.35 -25.10
CA LYS A 516 19.52 -14.42 -25.83
C LYS A 516 18.58 -15.49 -25.28
N ASP A 517 19.12 -16.63 -24.86
CA ASP A 517 18.38 -17.75 -24.27
C ASP A 517 17.65 -17.34 -22.97
N VAL A 518 18.29 -16.55 -22.10
CA VAL A 518 17.64 -15.99 -20.90
C VAL A 518 16.48 -15.06 -21.28
N LEU A 519 16.65 -14.24 -22.32
CA LEU A 519 15.62 -13.28 -22.74
C LEU A 519 14.44 -13.95 -23.46
N LEU A 520 14.63 -15.09 -24.13
CA LEU A 520 13.54 -15.83 -24.77
C LEU A 520 12.52 -16.42 -23.77
N ASP A 521 12.96 -16.73 -22.55
CA ASP A 521 12.07 -17.15 -21.46
C ASP A 521 11.53 -15.97 -20.64
N VAL A 522 12.26 -14.84 -20.51
CA VAL A 522 11.79 -13.68 -19.72
C VAL A 522 10.85 -12.76 -20.49
N VAL A 523 11.16 -12.42 -21.76
CA VAL A 523 10.45 -11.39 -22.52
C VAL A 523 8.96 -11.68 -22.69
N PRO A 524 8.47 -12.91 -22.99
CA PRO A 524 7.04 -13.14 -23.23
C PRO A 524 6.14 -12.72 -22.07
N ALA A 525 6.54 -12.97 -20.80
CA ALA A 525 5.79 -12.52 -19.63
C ALA A 525 5.76 -10.99 -19.51
N VAL A 526 6.89 -10.33 -19.82
CA VAL A 526 6.99 -8.86 -19.85
C VAL A 526 6.09 -8.27 -20.93
N LEU A 527 5.99 -8.88 -22.14
CA LEU A 527 5.08 -8.39 -23.18
C LEU A 527 3.61 -8.38 -22.71
N GLY A 528 3.19 -9.35 -21.88
CA GLY A 528 1.87 -9.37 -21.27
C GLY A 528 1.68 -8.35 -20.15
N HIS A 529 2.70 -8.18 -19.32
CA HIS A 529 2.70 -7.20 -18.23
C HIS A 529 2.56 -5.76 -18.75
N GLU A 530 3.41 -5.36 -19.71
CA GLU A 530 3.37 -4.01 -20.28
C GLU A 530 2.12 -3.75 -21.13
N PHE A 531 1.59 -4.79 -21.80
CA PHE A 531 0.34 -4.67 -22.54
C PHE A 531 -0.86 -4.48 -21.61
N GLN A 532 -0.90 -5.15 -20.44
CA GLN A 532 -1.91 -4.87 -19.43
C GLN A 532 -1.88 -3.41 -18.97
N HIS A 533 -0.68 -2.85 -18.74
CA HIS A 533 -0.54 -1.44 -18.37
C HIS A 533 -1.04 -0.48 -19.47
N MET A 534 -0.81 -0.81 -20.75
CA MET A 534 -1.33 -0.04 -21.88
C MET A 534 -2.87 -0.05 -21.93
N VAL A 535 -3.48 -1.23 -21.83
CA VAL A 535 -4.96 -1.40 -21.77
C VAL A 535 -5.54 -0.66 -20.57
N ASN A 536 -4.93 -0.80 -19.38
CA ASN A 536 -5.38 -0.14 -18.16
C ASN A 536 -5.29 1.39 -18.25
N PHE A 537 -4.27 1.95 -18.91
CA PHE A 537 -4.15 3.38 -19.16
C PHE A 537 -5.21 3.86 -20.18
N ASN A 538 -5.45 3.11 -21.26
CA ASN A 538 -6.49 3.46 -22.24
C ASN A 538 -7.88 3.50 -21.59
N GLU A 539 -8.36 2.39 -21.02
CA GLU A 539 -9.69 2.29 -20.41
C GLU A 539 -9.93 3.42 -19.38
N ARG A 540 -8.95 3.68 -18.51
CA ARG A 540 -9.09 4.64 -17.40
C ARG A 540 -8.87 6.09 -17.79
N VAL A 541 -7.73 6.40 -18.41
CA VAL A 541 -7.25 7.78 -18.62
C VAL A 541 -7.75 8.36 -19.95
N LEU A 542 -7.96 7.52 -20.96
CA LEU A 542 -8.38 7.95 -22.30
C LEU A 542 -9.89 7.73 -22.52
N GLY A 543 -10.41 6.56 -22.15
CA GLY A 543 -11.82 6.17 -22.30
C GLY A 543 -12.72 6.81 -21.24
N LEU A 544 -12.41 6.62 -19.96
CA LEU A 544 -13.21 7.14 -18.84
C LEU A 544 -12.79 8.55 -18.36
N GLY A 545 -11.61 9.02 -18.74
CA GLY A 545 -11.10 10.34 -18.36
C GLY A 545 -10.80 10.50 -16.86
N ALA A 546 -10.34 9.43 -16.20
CA ALA A 546 -9.94 9.45 -14.79
C ALA A 546 -8.82 10.47 -14.52
N GLU A 547 -8.86 11.11 -13.35
CA GLU A 547 -7.83 12.09 -12.90
C GLU A 547 -6.45 11.45 -12.67
N GLY A 548 -6.39 10.11 -12.60
CA GLY A 548 -5.15 9.34 -12.52
C GLY A 548 -5.28 7.90 -13.00
N ASN A 549 -4.14 7.29 -13.34
CA ASN A 549 -4.05 5.84 -13.48
C ASN A 549 -4.24 5.15 -12.11
N GLU A 550 -4.41 3.84 -12.10
CA GLU A 550 -4.64 3.06 -10.87
C GLU A 550 -3.50 3.21 -9.84
N ALA A 551 -3.84 3.13 -8.56
CA ALA A 551 -2.90 3.08 -7.44
C ALA A 551 -1.86 1.98 -7.68
N VAL A 552 -0.58 2.29 -7.44
CA VAL A 552 0.56 1.45 -7.83
C VAL A 552 0.33 -0.02 -7.47
N TRP A 553 0.03 -0.31 -6.20
CA TRP A 553 -0.13 -1.67 -5.72
C TRP A 553 -1.19 -2.49 -6.50
N LEU A 554 -2.29 -1.86 -6.92
CA LEU A 554 -3.38 -2.50 -7.64
C LEU A 554 -3.13 -2.55 -9.15
N SER A 555 -2.59 -1.48 -9.75
CA SER A 555 -2.17 -1.45 -11.16
C SER A 555 -1.19 -2.58 -11.49
N GLU A 556 -0.31 -2.91 -10.54
CA GLU A 556 0.78 -3.87 -10.69
C GLU A 556 0.31 -5.28 -10.31
N ALA A 557 -0.62 -5.40 -9.35
CA ALA A 557 -1.34 -6.64 -9.08
C ALA A 557 -2.14 -7.13 -10.29
N LEU A 558 -2.81 -6.22 -11.02
CA LEU A 558 -3.57 -6.51 -12.23
C LEU A 558 -2.64 -6.92 -13.38
N ALA A 559 -1.50 -6.24 -13.57
CA ALA A 559 -0.48 -6.63 -14.57
C ALA A 559 0.15 -8.00 -14.27
N GLN A 560 0.44 -8.29 -13.00
CA GLN A 560 0.87 -9.64 -12.60
C GLN A 560 -0.23 -10.69 -12.74
N TYR A 561 -1.51 -10.32 -12.59
CA TYR A 561 -2.59 -11.26 -12.81
C TYR A 561 -2.77 -11.59 -14.31
N ALA A 562 -2.44 -10.65 -15.21
CA ALA A 562 -2.32 -10.94 -16.65
C ALA A 562 -1.24 -11.99 -16.96
N GLU A 563 -0.10 -12.00 -16.23
CA GLU A 563 0.90 -13.09 -16.34
C GLU A 563 0.25 -14.47 -16.05
N GLU A 564 -0.55 -14.59 -14.99
CA GLU A 564 -1.24 -15.85 -14.61
C GLU A 564 -2.39 -16.22 -15.56
N LEU A 565 -3.19 -15.26 -16.05
CA LEU A 565 -4.23 -15.54 -17.03
C LEU A 565 -3.63 -16.11 -18.34
N VAL A 566 -2.51 -15.56 -18.79
CA VAL A 566 -1.78 -16.12 -19.95
C VAL A 566 -1.17 -17.47 -19.59
N ALA A 567 -0.67 -17.70 -18.36
CA ALA A 567 -0.21 -19.01 -17.91
C ALA A 567 -1.31 -20.08 -18.02
N ARG A 568 -2.55 -19.77 -17.62
CA ARG A 568 -3.73 -20.66 -17.72
C ARG A 568 -4.02 -21.08 -19.16
N VAL A 569 -3.86 -20.16 -20.12
CA VAL A 569 -4.01 -20.47 -21.55
C VAL A 569 -2.98 -21.49 -22.05
N TYR A 570 -1.75 -21.52 -21.51
CA TYR A 570 -0.78 -22.59 -21.80
C TYR A 570 -1.07 -23.89 -21.03
N GLU A 571 -1.63 -23.79 -19.82
CA GLU A 571 -2.03 -24.94 -19.00
C GLU A 571 -3.17 -25.73 -19.65
N GLU A 572 -4.19 -25.05 -20.18
CA GLU A 572 -5.28 -25.66 -20.97
C GLU A 572 -4.77 -26.30 -22.27
N ARG A 573 -3.72 -25.72 -22.88
CA ARG A 573 -3.03 -26.29 -24.06
C ARG A 573 -2.15 -27.50 -23.71
N GLY A 574 -1.91 -27.77 -22.42
CA GLY A 574 -1.02 -28.82 -21.93
C GLY A 574 0.48 -28.48 -22.07
N ASP A 575 0.82 -27.21 -22.29
CA ASP A 575 2.20 -26.73 -22.40
C ASP A 575 2.74 -26.31 -21.03
N ALA A 576 3.41 -27.24 -20.35
CA ALA A 576 4.01 -27.01 -19.04
C ALA A 576 5.16 -25.98 -19.06
N ASP A 577 5.95 -25.92 -20.14
CA ASP A 577 7.03 -24.94 -20.28
C ASP A 577 6.47 -23.53 -20.53
N GLY A 578 5.42 -23.42 -21.35
CA GLY A 578 4.64 -22.19 -21.51
C GLY A 578 4.01 -21.73 -20.20
N THR A 579 3.32 -22.63 -19.49
CA THR A 579 2.69 -22.34 -18.18
C THR A 579 3.70 -21.78 -17.18
N GLU A 580 4.84 -22.46 -17.02
CA GLU A 580 5.90 -22.07 -16.08
C GLU A 580 6.59 -20.76 -16.48
N ARG A 581 6.69 -20.44 -17.78
CA ARG A 581 7.31 -19.20 -18.28
C ARG A 581 6.63 -17.96 -17.71
N TYR A 582 5.31 -17.94 -17.65
CA TYR A 582 4.55 -16.81 -17.08
C TYR A 582 4.34 -16.98 -15.56
N ARG A 583 4.04 -18.19 -15.07
CA ARG A 583 3.67 -18.43 -13.66
C ARG A 583 4.86 -18.35 -12.67
N SER A 584 6.08 -18.64 -13.12
CA SER A 584 7.27 -18.71 -12.23
C SER A 584 7.57 -17.40 -11.47
N GLY A 585 7.46 -16.25 -12.15
CA GLY A 585 7.72 -14.92 -11.58
C GLY A 585 6.74 -14.56 -10.47
N VAL A 586 5.44 -14.62 -10.76
CA VAL A 586 4.37 -14.33 -9.79
C VAL A 586 4.38 -15.30 -8.61
N ARG A 587 4.64 -16.60 -8.83
CA ARG A 587 4.79 -17.59 -7.77
C ARG A 587 5.96 -17.26 -6.83
N SER A 588 7.12 -16.86 -7.36
CA SER A 588 8.27 -16.47 -6.53
C SER A 588 7.99 -15.22 -5.69
N ARG A 589 7.46 -14.16 -6.32
CA ARG A 589 7.03 -12.92 -5.63
C ARG A 589 6.08 -13.25 -4.47
N THR A 590 5.12 -14.15 -4.70
CA THR A 590 4.15 -14.62 -3.68
C THR A 590 4.83 -15.39 -2.54
N ARG A 591 5.79 -16.27 -2.82
CA ARG A 591 6.57 -16.96 -1.78
C ARG A 591 7.37 -15.97 -0.92
N ARG A 592 7.91 -14.89 -1.52
CA ARG A 592 8.60 -13.80 -0.82
C ARG A 592 7.68 -12.93 0.04
N TYR A 593 6.40 -12.77 -0.32
CA TYR A 593 5.42 -12.11 0.55
C TYR A 593 5.17 -12.92 1.82
N LEU A 594 4.80 -14.18 1.62
CA LEU A 594 4.32 -15.06 2.68
C LEU A 594 5.41 -15.46 3.70
N SER A 595 6.69 -15.26 3.38
CA SER A 595 7.79 -15.42 4.35
C SER A 595 7.90 -14.30 5.41
N GLY A 596 7.14 -13.19 5.28
CA GLY A 596 7.14 -12.08 6.25
C GLY A 596 5.98 -11.09 6.08
N PRO A 597 4.71 -11.54 6.08
CA PRO A 597 3.53 -10.73 5.75
C PRO A 597 3.17 -9.66 6.79
N ASP A 598 3.84 -9.64 7.94
CA ASP A 598 3.75 -8.60 8.97
C ASP A 598 4.54 -7.34 8.54
N THR A 599 5.71 -7.55 7.93
CA THR A 599 6.63 -6.50 7.50
C THR A 599 6.27 -5.85 6.17
N VAL A 600 5.30 -6.42 5.43
CA VAL A 600 4.93 -6.08 4.05
C VAL A 600 3.49 -5.57 4.01
N SER A 601 3.28 -4.38 3.42
CA SER A 601 1.93 -3.84 3.19
C SER A 601 1.37 -4.32 1.86
N LEU A 602 0.08 -4.61 1.79
CA LEU A 602 -0.61 -4.71 0.50
C LEU A 602 -0.70 -3.34 -0.20
N ILE A 603 -0.94 -2.26 0.56
CA ILE A 603 -1.04 -0.89 0.04
C ILE A 603 0.36 -0.28 -0.04
N VAL A 604 1.04 -0.57 -1.16
CA VAL A 604 2.38 -0.02 -1.45
C VAL A 604 2.36 1.49 -1.33
N SER A 605 3.20 2.00 -0.43
CA SER A 605 3.39 3.43 -0.22
C SER A 605 4.75 3.74 0.40
N TYR A 606 5.29 2.92 1.32
CA TYR A 606 6.64 3.14 1.88
C TYR A 606 7.66 2.08 1.44
N GLY A 607 8.63 2.51 0.63
CA GLY A 607 9.90 1.80 0.43
C GLY A 607 9.92 0.83 -0.74
N GLN A 608 10.11 1.37 -1.96
CA GLN A 608 10.56 0.62 -3.14
C GLN A 608 9.66 -0.51 -3.66
N GLY A 609 8.41 -0.64 -3.16
CA GLY A 609 7.37 -1.51 -3.73
C GLY A 609 7.85 -2.94 -3.99
N THR A 610 8.57 -3.48 -3.02
CA THR A 610 9.42 -4.68 -3.04
C THR A 610 8.83 -5.89 -3.77
N LEU A 611 9.68 -6.84 -4.18
CA LEU A 611 9.22 -8.13 -4.75
C LEU A 611 8.24 -8.90 -3.85
N SER A 612 8.24 -8.62 -2.54
CA SER A 612 7.23 -9.11 -1.59
C SER A 612 5.92 -8.33 -1.64
N GLU A 613 5.94 -7.01 -1.82
CA GLU A 613 4.74 -6.18 -2.04
C GLU A 613 4.05 -6.52 -3.38
N ARG A 614 4.83 -6.73 -4.45
CA ARG A 614 4.37 -7.35 -5.72
C ARG A 614 3.73 -8.72 -5.50
N GLY A 615 4.27 -9.51 -4.57
CA GLY A 615 3.71 -10.81 -4.17
C GLY A 615 2.37 -10.70 -3.46
N ALA A 616 2.23 -9.73 -2.55
CA ALA A 616 0.98 -9.43 -1.85
C ALA A 616 -0.11 -9.00 -2.84
N GLY A 617 0.22 -8.08 -3.75
CA GLY A 617 -0.68 -7.59 -4.79
C GLY A 617 -1.25 -8.71 -5.66
N PHE A 618 -0.38 -9.53 -6.26
CA PHE A 618 -0.81 -10.67 -7.09
C PHE A 618 -1.68 -11.67 -6.31
N LEU A 619 -1.26 -12.06 -5.10
CA LEU A 619 -2.01 -13.02 -4.28
C LEU A 619 -3.41 -12.48 -3.91
N PHE A 620 -3.53 -11.17 -3.70
CA PHE A 620 -4.81 -10.53 -3.48
C PHE A 620 -5.66 -10.44 -4.76
N ALA A 621 -5.09 -10.09 -5.91
CA ALA A 621 -5.81 -10.07 -7.18
C ALA A 621 -6.35 -11.47 -7.56
N MET A 622 -5.54 -12.51 -7.37
CA MET A 622 -5.98 -13.90 -7.54
C MET A 622 -7.12 -14.25 -6.59
N TYR A 623 -7.04 -13.86 -5.31
CA TYR A 623 -8.12 -14.04 -4.34
C TYR A 623 -9.42 -13.29 -4.71
N LEU A 624 -9.30 -12.07 -5.25
CA LEU A 624 -10.46 -11.30 -5.70
C LEU A 624 -11.17 -12.00 -6.86
N ALA A 625 -10.43 -12.49 -7.87
CA ALA A 625 -10.99 -13.24 -8.98
C ALA A 625 -11.70 -14.53 -8.50
N ASP A 626 -11.04 -15.28 -7.61
CA ASP A 626 -11.55 -16.51 -7.02
C ASP A 626 -12.80 -16.32 -6.14
N ARG A 627 -12.94 -15.15 -5.49
CA ARG A 627 -14.07 -14.81 -4.61
C ARG A 627 -15.23 -14.08 -5.30
N PHE A 628 -14.95 -13.24 -6.30
CA PHE A 628 -15.92 -12.31 -6.89
C PHE A 628 -16.13 -12.48 -8.41
N GLY A 629 -15.62 -13.57 -8.98
CA GLY A 629 -15.61 -13.85 -10.41
C GLY A 629 -14.41 -13.21 -11.10
N GLU A 630 -13.80 -13.92 -12.07
CA GLU A 630 -12.59 -13.48 -12.77
C GLU A 630 -12.77 -12.12 -13.48
N ASP A 631 -14.01 -11.78 -13.87
CA ASP A 631 -14.37 -10.48 -14.46
C ASP A 631 -14.20 -9.28 -13.51
N ILE A 632 -13.97 -9.51 -12.20
CA ILE A 632 -13.60 -8.46 -11.22
C ILE A 632 -12.39 -7.65 -11.70
N VAL A 633 -11.41 -8.26 -12.37
CA VAL A 633 -10.19 -7.55 -12.80
C VAL A 633 -10.51 -6.54 -13.90
N GLY A 634 -11.48 -6.87 -14.75
CA GLY A 634 -12.06 -5.94 -15.73
C GLY A 634 -12.92 -4.84 -15.09
N ARG A 635 -13.64 -5.13 -13.98
CA ARG A 635 -14.37 -4.11 -13.21
C ARG A 635 -13.40 -3.12 -12.54
N LEU A 636 -12.34 -3.63 -11.93
CA LEU A 636 -11.28 -2.84 -11.29
C LEU A 636 -10.49 -1.99 -12.28
N THR A 637 -10.29 -2.46 -13.52
CA THR A 637 -9.73 -1.62 -14.60
C THR A 637 -10.73 -0.56 -15.06
N ARG A 638 -11.98 -0.93 -15.40
CA ARG A 638 -12.93 -0.05 -16.11
C ARG A 638 -13.74 0.87 -15.19
N THR A 639 -13.03 1.63 -14.35
CA THR A 639 -13.60 2.56 -13.36
C THR A 639 -12.67 3.76 -13.12
N THR A 640 -13.22 4.87 -12.61
CA THR A 640 -12.42 6.06 -12.24
C THR A 640 -11.99 6.06 -10.77
N ARG A 641 -12.46 5.10 -9.96
CA ARG A 641 -12.00 4.90 -8.57
C ARG A 641 -10.63 4.25 -8.55
N THR A 642 -9.90 4.48 -7.47
CA THR A 642 -8.52 4.01 -7.27
C THR A 642 -8.37 3.35 -5.90
N GLY A 643 -7.34 2.51 -5.74
CA GLY A 643 -6.93 1.99 -4.44
C GLY A 643 -8.02 1.21 -3.70
N VAL A 644 -8.23 1.56 -2.42
CA VAL A 644 -9.20 0.87 -1.56
C VAL A 644 -10.63 1.19 -1.98
N ALA A 645 -10.93 2.46 -2.28
CA ALA A 645 -12.24 2.87 -2.79
C ALA A 645 -12.62 2.20 -4.13
N ASN A 646 -11.66 1.72 -4.92
CA ASN A 646 -11.95 0.86 -6.07
C ASN A 646 -12.41 -0.53 -5.61
N VAL A 647 -11.59 -1.23 -4.82
CA VAL A 647 -11.88 -2.61 -4.40
C VAL A 647 -13.17 -2.72 -3.59
N GLU A 648 -13.42 -1.81 -2.63
CA GLU A 648 -14.67 -1.84 -1.85
C GLU A 648 -15.91 -1.67 -2.74
N ALA A 649 -15.82 -0.83 -3.78
CA ALA A 649 -16.94 -0.56 -4.68
C ALA A 649 -17.24 -1.74 -5.62
N GLU A 650 -16.21 -2.33 -6.25
CA GLU A 650 -16.40 -3.38 -7.27
C GLU A 650 -16.53 -4.80 -6.68
N THR A 651 -16.24 -4.97 -5.37
CA THR A 651 -16.53 -6.18 -4.58
C THR A 651 -17.78 -6.05 -3.69
N GLY A 652 -18.27 -4.83 -3.46
CA GLY A 652 -19.35 -4.56 -2.51
C GLY A 652 -19.04 -4.94 -1.05
N THR A 653 -17.76 -5.10 -0.70
CA THR A 653 -17.30 -5.62 0.59
C THR A 653 -16.31 -4.64 1.25
N ASN A 654 -16.55 -4.27 2.51
CA ASN A 654 -15.66 -3.39 3.26
C ASN A 654 -14.24 -3.98 3.36
N TRP A 655 -13.24 -3.10 3.32
CA TRP A 655 -11.82 -3.42 3.22
C TRP A 655 -11.33 -4.32 4.36
N ALA A 656 -11.62 -3.98 5.62
CA ALA A 656 -11.09 -4.72 6.75
C ALA A 656 -11.60 -6.18 6.84
N PRO A 657 -12.91 -6.48 6.77
CA PRO A 657 -13.40 -7.86 6.65
C PRO A 657 -12.84 -8.62 5.45
N LEU A 658 -12.71 -7.94 4.29
CA LEU A 658 -12.16 -8.53 3.06
C LEU A 658 -10.71 -9.01 3.26
N LEU A 659 -9.86 -8.19 3.86
CA LEU A 659 -8.48 -8.57 4.21
C LEU A 659 -8.43 -9.68 5.26
N SER A 660 -9.29 -9.63 6.29
CA SER A 660 -9.34 -10.67 7.32
C SER A 660 -9.71 -12.05 6.76
N ASP A 661 -10.59 -12.09 5.75
CA ASP A 661 -10.92 -13.31 5.01
C ASP A 661 -9.76 -13.76 4.09
N TRP A 662 -9.12 -12.83 3.37
CA TRP A 662 -7.98 -13.12 2.49
C TRP A 662 -6.78 -13.71 3.24
N TRP A 663 -6.44 -13.16 4.40
CA TRP A 663 -5.38 -13.68 5.26
C TRP A 663 -5.74 -15.04 5.88
N ALA A 664 -7.02 -15.28 6.16
CA ALA A 664 -7.47 -16.61 6.55
C ALA A 664 -7.30 -17.61 5.40
N ALA A 665 -7.74 -17.28 4.19
CA ALA A 665 -7.58 -18.12 3.00
C ALA A 665 -6.10 -18.40 2.68
N SER A 666 -5.23 -17.40 2.83
CA SER A 666 -3.78 -17.52 2.61
C SER A 666 -3.07 -18.50 3.55
N TRP A 667 -3.75 -19.01 4.60
CA TRP A 667 -3.30 -20.13 5.41
C TRP A 667 -4.21 -21.38 5.31
N LEU A 668 -5.53 -21.21 5.29
CA LEU A 668 -6.49 -22.32 5.37
C LEU A 668 -6.62 -23.10 4.05
N ASP A 669 -6.25 -22.50 2.93
CA ASP A 669 -6.30 -23.16 1.63
C ASP A 669 -5.36 -24.38 1.53
N GLY A 670 -5.69 -25.33 0.65
CA GLY A 670 -5.02 -26.63 0.50
C GLY A 670 -5.08 -27.56 1.71
N LEU A 671 -5.63 -27.13 2.86
CA LEU A 671 -5.79 -27.98 4.06
C LEU A 671 -7.06 -28.85 4.04
N GLY A 672 -8.04 -28.53 3.17
CA GLY A 672 -9.31 -29.26 3.08
C GLY A 672 -10.25 -29.09 4.28
N ILE A 673 -9.99 -28.12 5.17
CA ILE A 673 -10.80 -27.86 6.38
C ILE A 673 -11.70 -26.61 6.28
N ALA A 674 -11.54 -25.79 5.25
CA ALA A 674 -12.26 -24.53 5.07
C ALA A 674 -12.98 -24.47 3.71
N THR A 675 -13.92 -23.54 3.54
CA THR A 675 -14.69 -23.33 2.30
C THR A 675 -15.09 -21.87 2.12
N GLY A 676 -15.62 -21.51 0.94
CA GLY A 676 -16.15 -20.17 0.65
C GLY A 676 -15.06 -19.10 0.65
N ALA A 677 -15.27 -18.00 1.37
CA ALA A 677 -14.31 -16.89 1.45
C ALA A 677 -12.96 -17.23 2.11
N LEU A 678 -12.82 -18.43 2.69
CA LEU A 678 -11.64 -18.89 3.43
C LEU A 678 -10.74 -19.85 2.62
N VAL A 679 -10.91 -19.90 1.30
CA VAL A 679 -10.16 -20.73 0.33
C VAL A 679 -10.04 -20.01 -1.02
N TYR A 680 -9.28 -20.58 -1.95
CA TYR A 680 -9.16 -20.18 -3.36
C TYR A 680 -9.87 -21.25 -4.22
N PRO A 681 -11.12 -21.03 -4.69
CA PRO A 681 -11.89 -22.07 -5.38
C PRO A 681 -11.34 -22.54 -6.74
N THR A 682 -10.40 -21.82 -7.39
CA THR A 682 -9.78 -22.25 -8.66
C THR A 682 -8.35 -22.75 -8.52
N VAL A 683 -7.69 -22.53 -7.37
CA VAL A 683 -6.27 -22.86 -7.15
C VAL A 683 -6.06 -23.48 -5.77
N ASP A 684 -5.52 -24.70 -5.70
CA ASP A 684 -4.91 -25.17 -4.45
C ASP A 684 -3.61 -24.37 -4.21
N LEU A 685 -3.66 -23.43 -3.27
CA LEU A 685 -2.56 -22.50 -2.98
C LEU A 685 -1.31 -23.23 -2.46
N ARG A 686 -1.47 -24.40 -1.83
CA ARG A 686 -0.35 -25.20 -1.31
C ARG A 686 0.35 -25.94 -2.44
N ALA A 687 -0.41 -26.50 -3.39
CA ALA A 687 0.13 -27.06 -4.62
C ALA A 687 0.77 -25.96 -5.51
N PHE A 688 0.10 -24.81 -5.66
CA PHE A 688 0.60 -23.68 -6.44
C PHE A 688 1.92 -23.12 -5.88
N LEU A 689 2.03 -22.94 -4.57
CA LEU A 689 3.26 -22.41 -3.96
C LEU A 689 4.37 -23.46 -3.77
N GLY A 690 4.02 -24.73 -3.59
CA GLY A 690 4.95 -25.85 -3.41
C GLY A 690 5.55 -25.97 -2.00
N ASP A 691 6.20 -27.10 -1.76
CA ASP A 691 6.79 -27.51 -0.46
C ASP A 691 8.27 -27.05 -0.34
N PRO A 692 8.71 -26.45 0.78
CA PRO A 692 7.91 -26.02 1.93
C PRO A 692 7.00 -24.84 1.59
N PHE A 693 5.78 -24.87 2.13
CA PHE A 693 4.84 -23.74 2.08
C PHE A 693 5.50 -22.50 2.70
N PRO A 694 5.45 -21.32 2.07
CA PRO A 694 6.28 -20.17 2.45
C PRO A 694 5.83 -19.47 3.75
N LEU A 695 4.53 -19.53 4.07
CA LEU A 695 3.99 -18.98 5.31
C LEU A 695 4.32 -19.95 6.46
N ASN A 696 5.07 -19.48 7.46
CA ASN A 696 5.42 -20.24 8.65
C ASN A 696 5.11 -19.41 9.91
N PRO A 697 3.92 -19.57 10.51
CA PRO A 697 3.52 -18.86 11.73
C PRO A 697 4.45 -19.09 12.93
N ASP A 698 4.58 -18.08 13.79
CA ASP A 698 5.36 -18.14 15.03
C ASP A 698 4.67 -19.03 16.08
N ASP A 699 5.40 -19.96 16.70
CA ASP A 699 4.84 -20.76 17.80
C ASP A 699 4.76 -19.91 19.08
N ALA A 700 3.54 -19.72 19.60
CA ALA A 700 3.28 -19.02 20.85
C ALA A 700 2.98 -19.98 22.02
N GLY A 701 2.76 -21.27 21.76
CA GLY A 701 2.33 -22.24 22.76
C GLY A 701 0.92 -22.00 23.31
N GLY A 702 0.61 -22.54 24.48
CA GLY A 702 -0.67 -22.34 25.19
C GLY A 702 -0.59 -21.54 26.49
N GLY A 703 0.63 -21.20 26.92
CA GLY A 703 0.89 -20.49 28.18
C GLY A 703 0.83 -18.97 28.07
N ASP A 704 1.39 -18.30 29.07
CA ASP A 704 1.47 -16.83 29.10
C ASP A 704 2.48 -16.32 28.06
N PHE A 705 2.03 -15.45 27.15
CA PHE A 705 2.89 -14.81 26.18
C PHE A 705 2.50 -13.36 25.87
N THR A 706 3.45 -12.64 25.28
CA THR A 706 3.24 -11.30 24.72
C THR A 706 4.05 -11.18 23.43
N ARG A 707 3.48 -10.50 22.43
CA ARG A 707 4.12 -10.17 21.16
C ARG A 707 3.76 -8.71 20.83
N SER A 708 4.70 -7.79 21.03
CA SER A 708 4.56 -6.40 20.59
C SER A 708 5.09 -6.26 19.16
N LEU A 709 4.29 -5.66 18.30
CA LEU A 709 4.44 -5.61 16.85
C LEU A 709 4.30 -4.16 16.36
N SER A 710 4.94 -3.85 15.24
CA SER A 710 4.64 -2.65 14.46
C SER A 710 4.21 -3.11 13.09
N LEU A 711 2.91 -3.33 12.92
CA LEU A 711 2.32 -3.75 11.66
C LEU A 711 2.28 -2.56 10.70
N ARG A 712 2.48 -2.81 9.40
CA ARG A 712 2.17 -1.79 8.40
C ARG A 712 0.65 -1.73 8.21
N SER A 713 0.16 -0.64 7.62
CA SER A 713 -1.20 -0.64 7.05
C SER A 713 -1.40 -1.81 6.11
N SER A 714 -2.55 -2.47 6.19
CA SER A 714 -2.88 -3.65 5.39
C SER A 714 -1.77 -4.73 5.46
N SER A 715 -1.32 -5.08 6.66
CA SER A 715 -0.40 -6.21 6.94
C SER A 715 -0.85 -7.08 8.12
N ALA A 716 -0.29 -8.30 8.21
CA ALA A 716 -0.74 -9.31 9.17
C ALA A 716 0.38 -10.27 9.65
N ALA A 717 0.43 -10.51 10.96
CA ALA A 717 1.31 -11.47 11.62
C ALA A 717 0.52 -12.73 12.03
N TYR A 718 1.16 -13.92 11.94
CA TYR A 718 0.51 -15.21 12.18
C TYR A 718 1.20 -15.95 13.34
N TYR A 719 0.39 -16.48 14.26
CA TYR A 719 0.85 -17.24 15.43
C TYR A 719 0.13 -18.58 15.54
N ILE A 720 0.80 -19.61 16.04
CA ILE A 720 0.16 -20.86 16.46
C ILE A 720 0.00 -20.88 17.98
N VAL A 721 -1.21 -21.19 18.44
CA VAL A 721 -1.59 -21.31 19.85
C VAL A 721 -2.09 -22.73 20.11
N ARG A 722 -1.57 -23.38 21.16
CA ARG A 722 -1.91 -24.77 21.54
C ARG A 722 -2.11 -24.88 23.06
N PRO A 723 -3.33 -24.66 23.58
CA PRO A 723 -3.65 -24.92 24.98
C PRO A 723 -3.57 -26.44 25.25
N ALA A 724 -3.05 -26.84 26.41
CA ALA A 724 -2.94 -28.25 26.76
C ALA A 724 -4.32 -28.89 27.07
N ALA A 725 -4.38 -30.22 27.15
CA ALA A 725 -5.62 -30.95 27.43
C ALA A 725 -6.24 -30.56 28.78
N GLY A 726 -7.42 -29.93 28.76
CA GLY A 726 -8.08 -29.41 29.97
C GLY A 726 -7.60 -28.02 30.40
N GLU A 727 -6.74 -27.37 29.62
CA GLU A 727 -6.34 -25.97 29.78
C GLU A 727 -7.01 -25.09 28.72
N SER A 728 -6.84 -23.77 28.83
CA SER A 728 -7.27 -22.79 27.83
C SER A 728 -6.29 -21.64 27.73
N THR A 729 -6.38 -20.86 26.65
CA THR A 729 -5.58 -19.64 26.45
C THR A 729 -6.51 -18.47 26.14
N THR A 730 -6.52 -17.45 26.98
CA THR A 730 -7.21 -16.17 26.71
C THR A 730 -6.32 -15.31 25.82
N LEU A 731 -6.82 -15.01 24.62
CA LEU A 731 -6.18 -14.22 23.59
C LEU A 731 -6.79 -12.82 23.54
N ARG A 732 -5.94 -11.80 23.40
CA ARG A 732 -6.37 -10.40 23.36
C ARG A 732 -5.38 -9.57 22.53
N LEU A 733 -5.89 -8.79 21.59
CA LEU A 733 -5.14 -7.76 20.86
C LEU A 733 -5.40 -6.39 21.49
N GLY A 734 -4.53 -5.42 21.22
CA GLY A 734 -4.68 -4.04 21.62
C GLY A 734 -3.50 -3.21 21.15
N GLY A 735 -3.44 -1.95 21.56
CA GLY A 735 -2.32 -1.06 21.25
C GLY A 735 -1.13 -1.23 22.17
N GLU A 736 -0.16 -0.32 22.00
CA GLU A 736 1.01 -0.22 22.86
C GLU A 736 0.62 -0.02 24.35
N GLY A 737 1.46 -0.53 25.25
CA GLY A 737 1.14 -0.56 26.69
C GLY A 737 -0.08 -1.40 27.09
N GLY A 738 -0.72 -2.10 26.15
CA GLY A 738 -1.98 -2.81 26.36
C GLY A 738 -3.21 -1.90 26.39
N GLY A 739 -3.11 -0.68 25.84
CA GLY A 739 -4.27 0.19 25.60
C GLY A 739 -5.13 -0.28 24.40
N SER A 740 -5.93 0.62 23.86
CA SER A 740 -6.52 0.47 22.52
C SER A 740 -5.46 0.69 21.45
N SER A 741 -5.59 0.04 20.29
CA SER A 741 -4.90 0.49 19.08
C SER A 741 -5.41 1.87 18.64
N THR A 742 -4.70 2.51 17.72
CA THR A 742 -5.19 3.70 17.01
C THR A 742 -6.40 3.31 16.15
N VAL A 743 -7.43 4.16 16.10
CA VAL A 743 -8.62 3.91 15.25
C VAL A 743 -8.20 3.69 13.79
N GLN A 744 -7.21 4.47 13.33
CA GLN A 744 -6.63 4.38 11.99
C GLN A 744 -5.90 3.07 11.70
N ALA A 745 -5.57 2.24 12.70
CA ALA A 745 -4.97 0.92 12.47
C ALA A 745 -5.98 -0.09 11.93
N GLU A 746 -7.26 0.08 12.29
CA GLU A 746 -8.30 -0.95 12.19
C GLU A 746 -7.76 -2.32 12.63
N ALA A 747 -7.22 -2.38 13.85
CA ALA A 747 -6.57 -3.59 14.34
C ALA A 747 -7.60 -4.72 14.56
N ARG A 748 -7.26 -5.92 14.10
CA ARG A 748 -8.12 -7.12 14.23
C ARG A 748 -7.30 -8.34 14.62
N MET A 749 -7.96 -9.25 15.33
CA MET A 749 -7.46 -10.59 15.59
C MET A 749 -8.44 -11.60 15.01
N ARG A 750 -7.98 -12.47 14.12
CA ARG A 750 -8.76 -13.63 13.66
C ARG A 750 -8.18 -14.90 14.26
N ILE A 751 -9.01 -15.69 14.94
CA ILE A 751 -8.63 -16.97 15.54
C ILE A 751 -9.29 -18.07 14.72
N MET A 752 -8.51 -19.03 14.24
CA MET A 752 -8.93 -20.09 13.32
C MET A 752 -8.53 -21.44 13.91
N ARG A 753 -9.47 -22.37 14.11
CA ARG A 753 -9.11 -23.71 14.60
C ARG A 753 -8.69 -24.59 13.43
N VAL A 754 -7.46 -25.11 13.46
CA VAL A 754 -6.88 -25.95 12.39
C VAL A 754 -6.71 -27.42 12.78
N ARG A 755 -6.74 -27.73 14.09
CA ARG A 755 -6.85 -29.08 14.66
C ARG A 755 -7.69 -29.02 15.93
#